data_AF-A0A940PUJ3-F1
#
_entry.id   AF-A0A940PUJ3-F1
#
_cell.length_a   1.000
_cell.length_b   1.000
_cell.length_c   1.000
_cell.angle_alpha   90.00
_cell.angle_beta   90.00
_cell.angle_gamma   90.00
#
_symmetry.space_group_name_H-M   'P 1'
#
loop_
_entity.id
_entity.type
_entity.pdbx_description
1 polymer ?
#
loop_
_entity_poly.entity_id
_entity_poly.type
_entity_poly.pdbx_seq_one_letter_code
_entity_poly.pdbx_strand_id
1 'polypeptide(L)'
;MTAQKSLRKKLVTAFATATTALVAAAGLAFVPMAAHAVDAPVPTVSASVTNASETGLDLSATVSGIVLRAGADVPDSGKDDQGVYVAVIEKDLVGELANGSDAALVADFAYMRSITDGAVTRNISVPAAELDRAKEYVVVSWLAHGTLNDDRFIGQADLVVSDAQWDAVFPPVVASVTNASETGLDLSATVSGIVLRAGADVPDSGKDDQGVYVAVIEKDLVGELANGSDAALVADFAYMRSITDGAVTRNISVPAAELDRAKEYVVVSWLAHGTLNDDRFIGQADLVVSDAQWDAVFPPVVASVTNASETGLDLSATVSGIVLRAGADVPDSGKDDQGVYVAVIEKDLVGELANGSDAALVADFAYMRSITDGAVTRNISVPAAELDRAKEYVVVSWLAHGTLNDDRFIGQADLVVSDAQWDAVFPSEAPETPAPVVEIIGASNGEIIQGAEVVFEGTNFVADETVHVAVHSDPIELGAFGADSAGTVSVPWTVPADFETGAHEVIFTPETGEAISLAFTVAAADAEEGTDGTDGTDGTDGTDGTDETDGTDAPAESDPDGSGTSGGDETSEGSGTAEGASGNSDAGNVANSAVKAANTTGAPALATTGAGSLAALTAAGVVAVLVGAGILFVRRRSVSAE
;
A
#
# COMPACT_ATOMS: atom_id res chain seq x y z
N MET A 1 -36.36 31.14 -62.43
CA MET A 1 -35.87 31.69 -63.71
C MET A 1 -34.35 31.61 -63.69
N THR A 2 -33.80 30.83 -64.63
CA THR A 2 -32.43 30.88 -65.21
C THR A 2 -31.23 30.72 -64.25
N ALA A 3 -30.70 29.50 -64.04
CA ALA A 3 -29.63 28.81 -64.80
C ALA A 3 -28.23 29.37 -64.50
N GLN A 4 -27.33 28.65 -63.82
CA GLN A 4 -26.29 27.73 -64.35
C GLN A 4 -25.40 27.40 -63.11
N LYS A 5 -24.87 26.21 -62.82
CA LYS A 5 -24.41 25.06 -63.60
C LYS A 5 -24.50 23.80 -62.72
N SER A 6 -25.17 22.78 -63.24
CA SER A 6 -24.88 21.37 -62.98
C SER A 6 -23.45 21.06 -63.46
N LEU A 7 -22.72 20.06 -62.97
CA LEU A 7 -22.98 18.62 -63.03
C LEU A 7 -21.99 17.94 -62.05
N ARG A 8 -22.47 17.11 -61.10
CA ARG A 8 -22.57 15.63 -61.17
C ARG A 8 -21.21 14.92 -61.21
N LYS A 9 -20.95 13.81 -60.53
CA LYS A 9 -21.60 12.97 -59.49
C LYS A 9 -20.70 11.72 -59.50
N LYS A 10 -20.28 11.22 -58.32
CA LYS A 10 -20.03 9.79 -58.02
C LYS A 10 -18.88 9.10 -58.81
N LEU A 11 -18.11 8.13 -58.33
CA LEU A 11 -18.31 7.11 -57.30
C LEU A 11 -16.91 6.53 -56.94
N VAL A 12 -16.69 6.23 -55.67
CA VAL A 12 -15.95 5.10 -55.05
C VAL A 12 -15.11 4.19 -55.97
N THR A 13 -13.84 3.91 -55.62
CA THR A 13 -13.32 2.57 -55.20
C THR A 13 -11.81 2.64 -54.91
N ALA A 14 -11.41 1.89 -53.87
CA ALA A 14 -10.08 1.60 -53.36
C ALA A 14 -9.02 1.16 -54.40
N PHE A 15 -7.74 1.45 -54.11
CA PHE A 15 -6.67 0.43 -53.99
C PHE A 15 -5.36 1.07 -53.50
N ALA A 16 -4.74 0.43 -52.52
CA ALA A 16 -3.36 0.64 -52.13
C ALA A 16 -2.41 0.18 -53.25
N THR A 17 -1.32 0.90 -53.51
CA THR A 17 -0.05 0.27 -53.91
C THR A 17 1.12 1.24 -53.73
N ALA A 18 2.15 0.75 -53.05
CA ALA A 18 3.48 1.34 -52.96
C ALA A 18 4.06 1.62 -54.36
N THR A 19 4.73 2.76 -54.53
CA THR A 19 5.63 2.97 -55.67
C THR A 19 6.74 3.94 -55.28
N THR A 20 7.90 3.42 -54.90
CA THR A 20 9.16 4.18 -54.98
C THR A 20 10.29 3.23 -55.34
N ALA A 21 10.43 3.00 -56.65
CA ALA A 21 11.67 2.53 -57.26
C ALA A 21 11.54 2.83 -58.76
N LEU A 22 12.31 3.79 -59.27
CA LEU A 22 12.69 3.76 -60.68
C LEU A 22 14.18 4.05 -60.82
N VAL A 23 14.87 2.94 -61.13
CA VAL A 23 16.26 2.81 -61.57
C VAL A 23 16.44 3.45 -62.93
N ALA A 24 17.58 4.12 -63.11
CA ALA A 24 18.07 4.67 -64.36
C ALA A 24 18.63 3.59 -65.32
N ALA A 25 18.29 3.69 -66.61
CA ALA A 25 19.03 3.21 -67.80
C ALA A 25 18.13 3.45 -69.05
N ALA A 26 18.56 3.73 -70.28
CA ALA A 26 19.80 4.13 -70.94
C ALA A 26 19.40 4.58 -72.38
N GLY A 27 20.17 5.44 -73.05
CA GLY A 27 19.90 5.86 -74.43
C GLY A 27 21.11 6.47 -75.12
N LEU A 28 21.90 5.61 -75.76
CA LEU A 28 23.11 5.92 -76.53
C LEU A 28 22.85 6.87 -77.72
N ALA A 29 23.63 7.94 -77.83
CA ALA A 29 23.94 8.60 -79.09
C ALA A 29 25.41 9.06 -79.09
N PHE A 30 26.21 8.50 -80.00
CA PHE A 30 27.60 8.89 -80.25
C PHE A 30 27.66 10.28 -80.91
N VAL A 31 28.30 11.25 -80.25
CA VAL A 31 28.59 12.61 -80.76
C VAL A 31 30.02 12.97 -80.27
N PRO A 32 30.88 13.66 -81.07
CA PRO A 32 32.31 13.77 -80.78
C PRO A 32 32.61 14.55 -79.48
N MET A 33 33.64 14.08 -78.77
CA MET A 33 34.16 14.69 -77.52
C MET A 33 34.62 16.12 -77.74
N ALA A 34 33.80 17.07 -77.31
CA ALA A 34 34.31 18.29 -76.68
C ALA A 34 34.59 17.95 -75.22
N ALA A 35 35.77 18.30 -74.72
CA ALA A 35 36.10 18.21 -73.30
C ALA A 35 35.20 19.20 -72.54
N HIS A 36 34.03 18.74 -72.12
CA HIS A 36 33.24 19.41 -71.10
C HIS A 36 34.03 19.31 -69.80
N ALA A 37 34.35 20.45 -69.19
CA ALA A 37 34.57 20.48 -67.75
C ALA A 37 33.31 19.85 -67.14
N VAL A 38 33.44 18.64 -66.62
CA VAL A 38 32.40 18.03 -65.82
C VAL A 38 32.28 18.97 -64.62
N ASP A 39 31.14 19.62 -64.46
CA ASP A 39 30.85 20.37 -63.25
C ASP A 39 31.19 19.45 -62.08
N ALA A 40 32.07 19.89 -61.19
CA ALA A 40 32.38 19.12 -60.00
C ALA A 40 31.04 18.82 -59.30
N PRO A 41 30.79 17.56 -58.88
CA PRO A 41 29.53 17.22 -58.24
C PRO A 41 29.31 18.16 -57.05
N VAL A 42 28.21 18.91 -57.06
CA VAL A 42 27.85 19.80 -55.96
C VAL A 42 27.61 18.91 -54.74
N PRO A 43 28.33 19.10 -53.63
CA PRO A 43 28.12 18.29 -52.45
C PRO A 43 26.68 18.45 -51.94
N THR A 44 26.10 17.35 -51.47
CA THR A 44 24.74 17.32 -50.93
C THR A 44 24.70 16.59 -49.61
N VAL A 45 23.82 17.05 -48.73
CA VAL A 45 23.45 16.36 -47.50
C VAL A 45 21.99 15.96 -47.62
N SER A 46 21.66 14.74 -47.20
CA SER A 46 20.29 14.29 -46.98
C SER A 46 20.21 13.59 -45.62
N ALA A 47 19.05 13.69 -44.98
CA ALA A 47 18.78 13.05 -43.71
C ALA A 47 17.36 12.53 -43.67
N SER A 48 17.15 11.40 -43.00
CA SER A 48 15.83 10.83 -42.75
C SER A 48 15.80 10.16 -41.40
N VAL A 49 14.70 10.32 -40.66
CA VAL A 49 14.42 9.55 -39.45
C VAL A 49 14.20 8.09 -39.85
N THR A 50 15.00 7.19 -39.28
CA THR A 50 14.90 5.74 -39.49
C THR A 50 14.12 5.06 -38.37
N ASN A 51 14.11 5.62 -37.16
CA ASN A 51 13.35 5.14 -36.01
C ASN A 51 13.05 6.29 -35.05
N ALA A 52 11.94 6.20 -34.32
CA ALA A 52 11.52 7.17 -33.31
C ALA A 52 10.89 6.41 -32.13
N SER A 53 11.28 6.77 -30.91
CA SER A 53 10.78 6.17 -29.67
C SER A 53 11.02 7.12 -28.50
N GLU A 54 10.55 6.77 -27.32
CA GLU A 54 10.73 7.58 -26.10
C GLU A 54 12.20 7.86 -25.76
N THR A 55 13.15 7.07 -26.29
CA THR A 55 14.59 7.33 -26.11
C THR A 55 15.14 8.41 -27.05
N GLY A 56 14.43 8.75 -28.13
CA GLY A 56 14.82 9.77 -29.11
C GLY A 56 14.64 9.35 -30.57
N LEU A 57 15.41 9.99 -31.45
CA LEU A 57 15.39 9.77 -32.90
C LEU A 57 16.65 9.06 -33.37
N ASP A 58 16.49 8.01 -34.18
CA ASP A 58 17.59 7.49 -34.98
C ASP A 58 17.46 8.00 -36.41
N LEU A 59 18.56 8.49 -36.96
CA LEU A 59 18.64 9.13 -38.26
C LEU A 59 19.64 8.41 -39.16
N SER A 60 19.37 8.39 -40.46
CA SER A 60 20.36 8.10 -41.50
C SER A 60 20.69 9.38 -42.24
N ALA A 61 21.92 9.85 -42.11
CA ALA A 61 22.44 11.04 -42.80
C ALA A 61 23.43 10.62 -43.89
N THR A 62 23.19 11.04 -45.13
CA THR A 62 24.08 10.77 -46.27
C THR A 62 24.68 12.07 -46.77
N VAL A 63 26.01 12.07 -46.91
CA VAL A 63 26.78 13.16 -47.49
C VAL A 63 27.38 12.65 -48.79
N SER A 64 27.13 13.35 -49.90
CA SER A 64 27.61 13.00 -51.24
C SER A 64 28.40 14.14 -51.87
N GLY A 65 29.23 13.83 -52.87
CA GLY A 65 30.07 14.83 -53.54
C GLY A 65 31.25 15.32 -52.68
N ILE A 66 31.70 14.51 -51.72
CA ILE A 66 32.80 14.84 -50.81
C ILE A 66 34.12 14.82 -51.59
N VAL A 67 34.85 15.93 -51.50
CA VAL A 67 36.21 16.06 -52.02
C VAL A 67 37.13 16.44 -50.86
N LEU A 68 37.99 15.51 -50.44
CA LEU A 68 39.00 15.76 -49.41
C LEU A 68 40.22 16.46 -50.03
N ARG A 69 40.76 17.45 -49.33
CA ARG A 69 41.92 18.24 -49.78
C ARG A 69 43.19 17.80 -49.06
N ALA A 70 44.31 17.88 -49.76
CA ALA A 70 45.63 17.85 -49.12
C ALA A 70 45.87 19.19 -48.41
N GLY A 71 46.70 19.20 -47.37
CA GLY A 71 46.90 20.37 -46.52
C GLY A 71 47.43 21.61 -47.25
N ALA A 72 48.12 21.43 -48.38
CA ALA A 72 48.53 22.53 -49.25
C ALA A 72 47.35 23.32 -49.83
N ASP A 73 46.18 22.69 -49.95
CA ASP A 73 44.95 23.26 -50.52
C ASP A 73 43.92 23.63 -49.43
N VAL A 74 44.30 23.56 -48.14
CA VAL A 74 43.43 23.85 -46.98
C VAL A 74 43.81 25.19 -46.35
N PRO A 75 43.04 26.28 -46.58
CA PRO A 75 43.46 27.64 -46.24
C PRO A 75 43.62 27.95 -44.75
N ASP A 76 42.83 27.31 -43.88
CA ASP A 76 42.72 27.68 -42.47
C ASP A 76 43.66 26.89 -41.55
N SER A 77 43.85 25.59 -41.80
CA SER A 77 44.65 24.71 -40.94
C SER A 77 45.96 24.24 -41.57
N GLY A 78 46.09 24.29 -42.90
CA GLY A 78 47.23 23.74 -43.64
C GLY A 78 47.41 22.23 -43.48
N LYS A 79 46.38 21.51 -42.98
CA LYS A 79 46.39 20.06 -42.72
C LYS A 79 45.44 19.37 -43.67
N ASP A 80 45.77 18.13 -44.04
CA ASP A 80 44.88 17.27 -44.84
C ASP A 80 43.51 17.15 -44.17
N ASP A 81 42.44 17.25 -44.96
CA ASP A 81 41.09 16.91 -44.51
C ASP A 81 41.04 15.39 -44.23
N GLN A 82 40.71 15.00 -42.98
CA GLN A 82 40.71 13.58 -42.58
C GLN A 82 39.36 12.88 -42.71
N GLY A 83 38.37 13.56 -43.26
CA GLY A 83 37.00 13.08 -43.34
C GLY A 83 36.00 14.22 -43.25
N VAL A 84 34.78 13.90 -42.81
CA VAL A 84 33.69 14.87 -42.64
C VAL A 84 33.05 14.73 -41.27
N TYR A 85 32.65 15.84 -40.68
CA TYR A 85 31.73 15.85 -39.56
C TYR A 85 30.30 15.86 -40.06
N VAL A 86 29.41 15.21 -39.33
CA VAL A 86 27.96 15.26 -39.53
C VAL A 86 27.34 15.56 -38.18
N ALA A 87 26.59 16.64 -38.06
CA ALA A 87 26.00 17.08 -36.81
C ALA A 87 24.50 17.37 -36.96
N VAL A 88 23.75 17.07 -35.91
CA VAL A 88 22.35 17.47 -35.74
C VAL A 88 22.31 18.68 -34.82
N ILE A 89 21.64 19.74 -35.26
CA ILE A 89 21.57 21.00 -34.51
C ILE A 89 20.22 21.68 -34.74
N GLU A 90 19.77 22.49 -33.77
CA GLU A 90 18.66 23.41 -33.97
C GLU A 90 18.94 24.33 -35.15
N LYS A 91 17.96 24.51 -36.03
CA LYS A 91 18.10 25.21 -37.31
C LYS A 91 18.61 26.64 -37.17
N ASP A 92 18.20 27.33 -36.11
CA ASP A 92 18.61 28.71 -35.83
C ASP A 92 19.99 28.82 -35.17
N LEU A 93 20.59 27.69 -34.77
CA LEU A 93 21.89 27.63 -34.09
C LEU A 93 23.04 27.14 -34.97
N VAL A 94 22.83 26.90 -36.27
CA VAL A 94 23.88 26.40 -37.18
C VAL A 94 25.17 27.23 -37.14
N GLY A 95 25.06 28.55 -36.98
CA GLY A 95 26.21 29.45 -36.89
C GLY A 95 27.11 29.21 -35.67
N GLU A 96 26.58 28.62 -34.59
CA GLU A 96 27.34 28.30 -33.37
C GLU A 96 28.41 27.22 -33.62
N LEU A 97 28.26 26.39 -34.66
CA LEU A 97 29.25 25.37 -35.04
C LEU A 97 30.61 25.96 -35.47
N ALA A 98 30.67 27.26 -35.74
CA ALA A 98 31.93 27.97 -35.97
C ALA A 98 32.80 28.04 -34.69
N ASN A 99 32.19 27.94 -33.51
CA ASN A 99 32.85 27.99 -32.21
C ASN A 99 33.25 26.59 -31.70
N GLY A 100 32.72 25.52 -32.30
CA GLY A 100 32.99 24.13 -31.93
C GLY A 100 31.80 23.22 -32.17
N SER A 101 32.03 21.90 -32.13
CA SER A 101 30.97 20.90 -32.31
C SER A 101 30.01 20.80 -31.12
N ASP A 102 30.36 21.37 -29.96
CA ASP A 102 29.56 21.28 -28.72
C ASP A 102 28.22 22.04 -28.81
N ALA A 103 28.05 22.88 -29.84
CA ALA A 103 26.77 23.52 -30.13
C ALA A 103 25.75 22.57 -30.80
N ALA A 104 26.21 21.42 -31.32
CA ALA A 104 25.32 20.39 -31.85
C ALA A 104 24.68 19.59 -30.71
N LEU A 105 23.47 19.09 -30.95
CA LEU A 105 22.86 18.07 -30.09
C LEU A 105 23.70 16.80 -30.12
N VAL A 106 24.11 16.40 -31.33
CA VAL A 106 24.99 15.26 -31.58
C VAL A 106 25.87 15.57 -32.78
N ALA A 107 27.16 15.24 -32.68
CA ALA A 107 28.10 15.29 -33.79
C ALA A 107 28.82 13.95 -33.93
N ASP A 108 29.01 13.52 -35.17
CA ASP A 108 29.69 12.28 -35.51
C ASP A 108 30.75 12.54 -36.59
N PHE A 109 31.81 11.74 -36.58
CA PHE A 109 32.95 11.90 -37.47
C PHE A 109 33.09 10.69 -38.40
N ALA A 110 32.96 10.96 -39.70
CA ALA A 110 33.20 9.99 -40.75
C ALA A 110 34.66 10.10 -41.23
N TYR A 111 35.48 9.12 -40.85
CA TYR A 111 36.88 9.03 -41.28
C TYR A 111 36.98 8.89 -42.80
N MET A 112 38.04 9.42 -43.41
CA MET A 112 38.30 9.32 -44.86
C MET A 112 38.18 7.90 -45.41
N ARG A 113 38.57 6.88 -44.63
CA ARG A 113 38.48 5.46 -45.01
C ARG A 113 37.05 4.93 -45.17
N SER A 114 36.06 5.65 -44.64
CA SER A 114 34.63 5.32 -44.74
C SER A 114 33.95 6.00 -45.92
N ILE A 115 34.64 6.94 -46.58
CA ILE A 115 34.13 7.63 -47.76
C ILE A 115 34.41 6.76 -48.99
N THR A 116 33.35 6.36 -49.67
CA THR A 116 33.40 5.54 -50.88
C THR A 116 32.78 6.32 -52.01
N ASP A 117 33.49 6.45 -53.14
CA ASP A 117 33.02 7.19 -54.33
C ASP A 117 32.54 8.62 -54.01
N GLY A 118 33.21 9.29 -53.06
CA GLY A 118 32.87 10.64 -52.63
C GLY A 118 31.59 10.73 -51.79
N ALA A 119 31.11 9.63 -51.20
CA ALA A 119 29.94 9.63 -50.35
C ALA A 119 30.15 8.82 -49.06
N VAL A 120 29.39 9.17 -48.02
CA VAL A 120 29.31 8.41 -46.77
C VAL A 120 27.92 8.54 -46.16
N THR A 121 27.45 7.46 -45.54
CA THR A 121 26.22 7.45 -44.74
C THR A 121 26.56 7.17 -43.28
N ARG A 122 25.94 7.93 -42.37
CA ARG A 122 26.10 7.83 -40.93
C ARG A 122 24.75 7.63 -40.26
N ASN A 123 24.73 6.73 -39.29
CA ASN A 123 23.57 6.53 -38.42
C ASN A 123 23.81 7.33 -37.16
N ILE A 124 22.87 8.21 -36.80
CA ILE A 124 23.01 9.15 -35.68
C ILE A 124 21.80 8.99 -34.77
N SER A 125 22.02 8.77 -33.48
CA SER A 125 20.97 8.72 -32.47
C SER A 125 20.96 10.03 -31.68
N VAL A 126 19.83 10.73 -31.67
CA VAL A 126 19.61 11.98 -30.94
C VAL A 126 18.71 11.70 -29.74
N PRO A 127 19.20 11.84 -28.49
CA PRO A 127 18.41 11.56 -27.29
C PRO A 127 17.16 12.45 -27.19
N ALA A 128 16.06 11.89 -26.68
CA ALA A 128 14.81 12.64 -26.46
C ALA A 128 15.00 13.88 -25.57
N ALA A 129 15.90 13.81 -24.58
CA ALA A 129 16.20 14.92 -23.67
C ALA A 129 16.85 16.14 -24.34
N GLU A 130 17.46 15.96 -25.52
CA GLU A 130 18.05 17.04 -26.32
C GLU A 130 17.05 17.62 -27.34
N LEU A 131 15.90 16.96 -27.50
CA LEU A 131 14.88 17.33 -28.47
C LEU A 131 13.78 18.15 -27.81
N ASP A 132 13.19 19.01 -28.63
CA ASP A 132 12.04 19.84 -28.33
C ASP A 132 11.17 19.87 -29.58
N ARG A 133 9.93 19.39 -29.46
CA ARG A 133 8.96 19.31 -30.56
C ARG A 133 8.63 20.69 -31.15
N ALA A 134 8.80 21.77 -30.40
CA ALA A 134 8.52 23.13 -30.87
C ALA A 134 9.63 23.70 -31.77
N LYS A 135 10.76 23.01 -31.91
CA LYS A 135 11.93 23.49 -32.66
C LYS A 135 12.12 22.72 -33.98
N GLU A 136 12.75 23.39 -34.93
CA GLU A 136 13.21 22.77 -36.18
C GLU A 136 14.69 22.38 -36.08
N TYR A 137 15.04 21.23 -36.66
CA TYR A 137 16.40 20.70 -36.66
C TYR A 137 16.93 20.54 -38.07
N VAL A 138 18.23 20.61 -38.21
CA VAL A 138 18.95 20.36 -39.47
C VAL A 138 20.11 19.40 -39.23
N VAL A 139 20.48 18.67 -40.28
CA VAL A 139 21.75 17.94 -40.34
C VAL A 139 22.75 18.75 -41.15
N VAL A 140 23.87 19.09 -40.56
CA VAL A 140 24.94 19.90 -41.17
C VAL A 140 26.19 19.05 -41.33
N SER A 141 26.90 19.20 -42.46
CA SER A 141 28.18 18.54 -42.67
C SER A 141 29.27 19.50 -43.13
N TRP A 142 30.50 19.25 -42.66
CA TRP A 142 31.69 20.01 -43.03
C TRP A 142 32.96 19.16 -43.01
N LEU A 143 33.99 19.63 -43.72
CA LEU A 143 35.30 18.97 -43.82
C LEU A 143 36.06 19.02 -42.48
N ALA A 144 36.57 17.87 -42.05
CA ALA A 144 37.21 17.70 -40.74
C ALA A 144 38.62 18.31 -40.64
N HIS A 145 39.13 18.46 -39.42
CA HIS A 145 40.33 19.23 -39.03
C HIS A 145 40.18 20.77 -39.06
N GLY A 146 38.97 21.26 -38.77
CA GLY A 146 38.68 22.66 -38.43
C GLY A 146 37.24 22.82 -37.93
N THR A 147 36.89 24.03 -37.47
CA THR A 147 35.51 24.39 -37.13
C THR A 147 34.70 24.71 -38.39
N LEU A 148 33.38 24.86 -38.25
CA LEU A 148 32.54 25.25 -39.38
C LEU A 148 32.92 26.65 -39.89
N ASN A 149 33.17 26.76 -41.19
CA ASN A 149 33.35 28.02 -41.91
C ASN A 149 32.99 27.83 -43.39
N ASP A 150 32.94 28.91 -44.16
CA ASP A 150 32.55 28.89 -45.57
C ASP A 150 33.41 27.93 -46.42
N ASP A 151 34.71 27.78 -46.10
CA ASP A 151 35.65 26.91 -46.83
C ASP A 151 35.54 25.43 -46.45
N ARG A 152 34.86 25.12 -45.34
CA ARG A 152 34.68 23.75 -44.83
C ARG A 152 33.25 23.25 -44.97
N PHE A 153 32.27 24.14 -45.06
CA PHE A 153 30.86 23.80 -45.20
C PHE A 153 30.63 22.95 -46.46
N ILE A 154 30.03 21.77 -46.28
CA ILE A 154 29.67 20.86 -47.37
C ILE A 154 28.22 21.08 -47.76
N GLY A 155 27.34 21.12 -46.76
CA GLY A 155 25.90 21.28 -46.97
C GLY A 155 25.10 21.08 -45.69
N GLN A 156 23.80 21.31 -45.81
CA GLN A 156 22.83 21.01 -44.76
C GLN A 156 21.53 20.44 -45.36
N ALA A 157 20.78 19.70 -44.55
CA ALA A 157 19.44 19.22 -44.87
C ALA A 157 18.48 19.48 -43.70
N ASP A 158 17.27 19.93 -44.00
CA ASP A 158 16.19 20.00 -43.01
C ASP A 158 15.87 18.58 -42.52
N LEU A 159 15.83 18.40 -41.20
CA LEU A 159 15.39 17.15 -40.59
C LEU A 159 13.87 17.19 -40.43
N VAL A 160 13.17 16.56 -41.37
CA VAL A 160 11.71 16.44 -41.32
C VAL A 160 11.33 15.28 -40.41
N VAL A 161 10.67 15.60 -39.29
CA VAL A 161 10.12 14.63 -38.32
C VAL A 161 8.59 14.73 -38.40
N SER A 162 7.92 13.60 -38.62
CA SER A 162 6.46 13.57 -38.72
C SER A 162 5.79 13.68 -37.33
N ASP A 163 4.51 14.04 -37.29
CA ASP A 163 3.76 14.07 -36.02
C ASP A 163 3.78 12.72 -35.31
N ALA A 164 3.59 11.62 -36.04
CA ALA A 164 3.66 10.28 -35.45
C ALA A 164 5.05 9.93 -34.90
N GLN A 165 6.13 10.45 -35.50
CA GLN A 165 7.49 10.28 -34.97
C GLN A 165 7.70 11.14 -33.73
N TRP A 166 7.18 12.36 -33.72
CA TRP A 166 7.20 13.19 -32.52
C TRP A 166 6.35 12.64 -31.39
N ASP A 167 5.19 12.04 -31.69
CA ASP A 167 4.35 11.35 -30.70
C ASP A 167 5.07 10.10 -30.16
N ALA A 168 5.90 9.44 -30.96
CA ALA A 168 6.73 8.34 -30.47
C ALA A 168 7.85 8.81 -29.53
N VAL A 169 8.42 10.00 -29.75
CA VAL A 169 9.45 10.60 -28.86
C VAL A 169 8.85 11.23 -27.62
N PHE A 170 7.73 11.93 -27.78
CA PHE A 170 6.98 12.61 -26.74
C PHE A 170 5.53 12.13 -26.77
N PRO A 171 5.25 10.96 -26.16
CA PRO A 171 3.91 10.41 -26.10
C PRO A 171 2.90 11.44 -25.59
N PRO A 172 1.79 11.68 -26.31
CA PRO A 172 0.77 12.62 -25.89
C PRO A 172 0.01 12.14 -24.63
N VAL A 173 0.14 10.87 -24.27
CA VAL A 173 -0.32 10.31 -23.00
C VAL A 173 0.87 9.66 -22.31
N VAL A 174 1.09 10.00 -21.04
CA VAL A 174 2.05 9.34 -20.16
C VAL A 174 1.30 8.94 -18.90
N ALA A 175 1.48 7.69 -18.46
CA ALA A 175 0.83 7.18 -17.25
C ALA A 175 1.83 6.43 -16.37
N SER A 176 1.64 6.52 -15.06
CA SER A 176 2.46 5.79 -14.10
C SER A 176 1.64 5.41 -12.87
N VAL A 177 1.98 4.27 -12.27
CA VAL A 177 1.44 3.85 -10.97
C VAL A 177 2.09 4.71 -9.88
N THR A 178 1.26 5.43 -9.13
CA THR A 178 1.67 6.26 -7.99
C THR A 178 1.56 5.54 -6.65
N ASN A 179 0.62 4.59 -6.54
CA ASN A 179 0.42 3.77 -5.34
C ASN A 179 -0.23 2.43 -5.74
N ALA A 180 0.06 1.38 -4.97
CA ALA A 180 -0.51 0.05 -5.14
C ALA A 180 -0.79 -0.56 -3.77
N SER A 181 -1.98 -1.12 -3.59
CA SER A 181 -2.42 -1.75 -2.35
C SER A 181 -3.53 -2.76 -2.63
N GLU A 182 -3.96 -3.50 -1.60
CA GLU A 182 -5.07 -4.47 -1.70
C GLU A 182 -6.37 -3.87 -2.24
N THR A 183 -6.53 -2.54 -2.18
CA THR A 183 -7.69 -1.84 -2.75
C THR A 183 -7.60 -1.62 -4.26
N GLY A 184 -6.40 -1.66 -4.85
CA GLY A 184 -6.16 -1.46 -6.27
C GLY A 184 -4.91 -0.63 -6.59
N LEU A 185 -4.91 -0.01 -7.77
CA LEU A 185 -3.86 0.87 -8.27
C LEU A 185 -4.31 2.33 -8.28
N ASP A 186 -3.48 3.25 -7.79
CA ASP A 186 -3.64 4.68 -8.04
C ASP A 186 -2.62 5.12 -9.10
N LEU A 187 -3.11 5.77 -10.14
CA LEU A 187 -2.33 6.17 -11.31
C LEU A 187 -2.29 7.68 -11.43
N SER A 188 -1.19 8.21 -11.97
CA SER A 188 -1.14 9.57 -12.52
C SER A 188 -1.04 9.47 -14.03
N ALA A 189 -1.96 10.11 -14.74
CA ALA A 189 -2.01 10.15 -16.19
C ALA A 189 -1.95 11.61 -16.66
N THR A 190 -0.89 11.95 -17.40
CA THR A 190 -0.71 13.26 -18.03
C THR A 190 -1.04 13.13 -19.52
N VAL A 191 -1.93 14.01 -19.98
CA VAL A 191 -2.30 14.13 -21.39
C VAL A 191 -1.82 15.49 -21.88
N SER A 192 -1.08 15.51 -22.98
CA SER A 192 -0.48 16.70 -23.60
C SER A 192 -0.89 16.84 -25.06
N GLY A 193 -0.60 17.99 -25.68
CA GLY A 193 -0.95 18.24 -27.07
C GLY A 193 -2.46 18.40 -27.31
N ILE A 194 -3.22 18.73 -26.27
CA ILE A 194 -4.67 18.85 -26.32
C ILE A 194 -5.05 20.12 -27.08
N VAL A 195 -5.76 19.95 -28.20
CA VAL A 195 -6.35 21.04 -28.98
C VAL A 195 -7.86 20.88 -29.00
N LEU A 196 -8.56 21.69 -28.21
CA LEU A 196 -10.03 21.69 -28.18
C LEU A 196 -10.59 22.43 -29.40
N ARG A 197 -11.60 21.84 -30.05
CA ARG A 197 -12.22 22.42 -31.25
C ARG A 197 -13.58 23.03 -30.94
N ALA A 198 -13.91 24.10 -31.65
CA ALA A 198 -15.28 24.58 -31.73
C ALA A 198 -16.12 23.60 -32.56
N GLY A 199 -17.42 23.51 -32.31
CA GLY A 199 -18.29 22.50 -32.92
C GLY A 199 -18.36 22.56 -34.44
N ALA A 200 -18.07 23.71 -35.05
CA ALA A 200 -17.96 23.84 -36.51
C ALA A 200 -16.82 22.99 -37.11
N ASP A 201 -15.78 22.71 -36.30
CA ASP A 201 -14.58 21.98 -36.67
C ASP A 201 -14.59 20.53 -36.14
N VAL A 202 -15.68 20.09 -35.51
CA VAL A 202 -15.84 18.74 -34.95
C VAL A 202 -16.67 17.86 -35.89
N PRO A 203 -16.07 16.89 -36.61
CA PRO A 203 -16.73 16.18 -37.72
C PRO A 203 -17.92 15.30 -37.32
N ASP A 204 -17.89 14.70 -36.13
CA ASP A 204 -18.83 13.65 -35.75
C ASP A 204 -20.07 14.15 -34.99
N SER A 205 -19.89 15.08 -34.05
CA SER A 205 -20.96 15.56 -33.17
C SER A 205 -21.42 16.98 -33.50
N GLY A 206 -20.60 17.79 -34.18
CA GLY A 206 -20.86 19.20 -34.44
C GLY A 206 -20.94 20.06 -33.16
N LYS A 207 -20.46 19.53 -32.02
CA LYS A 207 -20.46 20.21 -30.72
C LYS A 207 -19.04 20.54 -30.29
N ASP A 208 -18.89 21.63 -29.57
CA ASP A 208 -17.60 22.02 -28.98
C ASP A 208 -17.04 20.88 -28.12
N ASP A 209 -15.74 20.61 -28.29
CA ASP A 209 -15.02 19.70 -27.40
C ASP A 209 -14.95 20.36 -26.00
N GLN A 210 -15.47 19.68 -24.97
CA GLN A 210 -15.58 20.23 -23.61
C GLN A 210 -14.43 19.84 -22.68
N GLY A 211 -13.45 19.10 -23.19
CA GLY A 211 -12.37 18.53 -22.40
C GLY A 211 -11.88 17.22 -23.01
N VAL A 212 -11.28 16.39 -22.17
CA VAL A 212 -10.74 15.08 -22.55
C VAL A 212 -11.19 14.00 -21.58
N TYR A 213 -11.44 12.81 -22.11
CA TYR A 213 -11.56 11.60 -21.30
C TYR A 213 -10.20 10.96 -21.12
N VAL A 214 -9.99 10.36 -19.95
CA VAL A 214 -8.83 9.52 -19.66
C VAL A 214 -9.37 8.22 -19.07
N ALA A 215 -9.08 7.09 -19.70
CA ALA A 215 -9.62 5.80 -19.30
C ALA A 215 -8.53 4.75 -19.17
N VAL A 216 -8.69 3.86 -18.18
CA VAL A 216 -7.89 2.65 -18.02
C VAL A 216 -8.70 1.49 -18.58
N ILE A 217 -8.09 0.71 -19.47
CA ILE A 217 -8.74 -0.42 -20.13
C ILE A 217 -7.74 -1.55 -20.38
N GLU A 218 -8.23 -2.78 -20.48
CA GLU A 218 -7.42 -3.90 -20.99
C GLU A 218 -6.93 -3.58 -22.40
N LYS A 219 -5.64 -3.84 -22.66
CA LYS A 219 -4.95 -3.45 -23.89
C LYS A 219 -5.63 -3.97 -25.16
N ASP A 220 -6.17 -5.19 -25.09
CA ASP A 220 -6.85 -5.82 -26.22
C ASP A 220 -8.30 -5.32 -26.42
N LEU A 221 -8.84 -4.53 -25.48
CA LEU A 221 -10.23 -4.04 -25.50
C LEU A 221 -10.35 -2.55 -25.85
N VAL A 222 -9.25 -1.85 -26.20
CA VAL A 222 -9.28 -0.40 -26.54
C VAL A 222 -10.34 -0.07 -27.59
N GLY A 223 -10.52 -0.93 -28.59
CA GLY A 223 -11.52 -0.74 -29.65
C GLY A 223 -12.97 -0.70 -29.15
N GLU A 224 -13.26 -1.24 -27.96
CA GLU A 224 -14.59 -1.24 -27.38
C GLU A 224 -15.03 0.16 -26.90
N LEU A 225 -14.09 1.07 -26.64
CA LEU A 225 -14.37 2.47 -26.28
C LEU A 225 -15.08 3.26 -27.40
N ALA A 226 -15.08 2.73 -28.64
CA ALA A 226 -15.87 3.28 -29.73
C ALA A 226 -17.39 3.13 -29.49
N ASN A 227 -17.80 2.18 -28.64
CA ASN A 227 -19.20 1.93 -28.28
C ASN A 227 -19.65 2.68 -27.01
N GLY A 228 -18.71 3.23 -26.24
CA GLY A 228 -18.97 3.95 -24.99
C GLY A 228 -17.84 3.80 -23.98
N SER A 229 -17.81 4.66 -22.97
CA SER A 229 -16.80 4.61 -21.89
C SER A 229 -16.97 3.43 -20.94
N ASP A 230 -18.12 2.74 -20.96
CA ASP A 230 -18.44 1.63 -20.06
C ASP A 230 -17.57 0.37 -20.32
N ALA A 231 -16.84 0.33 -21.43
CA ALA A 231 -15.85 -0.70 -21.71
C ALA A 231 -14.53 -0.50 -20.93
N ALA A 232 -14.29 0.69 -20.39
CA ALA A 232 -13.16 0.96 -19.52
C ALA A 232 -13.38 0.32 -18.14
N LEU A 233 -12.28 -0.07 -17.48
CA LEU A 233 -12.31 -0.39 -16.06
C LEU A 233 -12.69 0.86 -15.27
N VAL A 234 -12.07 1.98 -15.61
CA VAL A 234 -12.33 3.30 -15.04
C VAL A 234 -12.16 4.36 -16.12
N ALA A 235 -13.07 5.31 -16.19
CA ALA A 235 -12.95 6.49 -17.03
C ALA A 235 -13.17 7.76 -16.20
N ASP A 236 -12.33 8.75 -16.42
CA ASP A 236 -12.40 10.06 -15.80
C ASP A 236 -12.46 11.16 -16.86
N PHE A 237 -13.06 12.30 -16.49
CA PHE A 237 -13.27 13.42 -17.40
C PHE A 237 -12.56 14.68 -16.90
N ALA A 238 -11.62 15.16 -17.69
CA ALA A 238 -10.95 16.43 -17.48
C ALA A 238 -11.70 17.54 -18.24
N TYR A 239 -12.30 18.47 -17.50
CA TYR A 239 -12.99 19.62 -18.08
C TYR A 239 -12.00 20.57 -18.79
N MET A 240 -12.45 21.29 -19.82
CA MET A 240 -11.63 22.29 -20.53
C MET A 240 -10.93 23.30 -19.59
N ARG A 241 -11.57 23.66 -18.47
CA ARG A 241 -11.02 24.60 -17.48
C ARG A 241 -9.82 24.06 -16.71
N SER A 242 -9.60 22.75 -16.68
CA SER A 242 -8.43 22.12 -16.07
C SER A 242 -7.28 21.91 -17.04
N ILE A 243 -7.47 22.22 -18.32
CA ILE A 243 -6.42 22.12 -19.33
C ILE A 243 -5.63 23.43 -19.33
N THR A 244 -4.32 23.33 -19.07
CA THR A 244 -3.39 24.46 -19.06
C THR A 244 -2.32 24.19 -20.09
N ASP A 245 -2.06 25.15 -20.98
CA ASP A 245 -1.05 25.05 -22.04
C ASP A 245 -1.15 23.76 -22.88
N GLY A 246 -2.39 23.32 -23.16
CA GLY A 246 -2.65 22.11 -23.93
C GLY A 246 -2.37 20.81 -23.19
N ALA A 247 -2.25 20.84 -21.86
CA ALA A 247 -2.01 19.64 -21.04
C ALA A 247 -2.92 19.58 -19.81
N VAL A 248 -3.15 18.36 -19.30
CA VAL A 248 -3.83 18.10 -18.02
C VAL A 248 -3.29 16.81 -17.39
N THR A 249 -3.21 16.77 -16.06
CA THR A 249 -2.90 15.55 -15.31
C THR A 249 -4.10 15.13 -14.48
N ARG A 250 -4.39 13.83 -14.47
CA ARG A 250 -5.49 13.20 -13.74
C ARG A 250 -4.96 12.08 -12.87
N ASN A 251 -5.51 11.97 -11.67
CA ASN A 251 -5.27 10.85 -10.77
C ASN A 251 -6.45 9.89 -10.89
N ILE A 252 -6.18 8.61 -11.12
CA ILE A 252 -7.18 7.59 -11.42
C ILE A 252 -6.95 6.41 -10.49
N SER A 253 -7.98 6.01 -9.74
CA SER A 253 -7.94 4.81 -8.89
C SER A 253 -8.66 3.67 -9.59
N VAL A 254 -7.98 2.55 -9.80
CA VAL A 254 -8.50 1.34 -10.44
C VAL A 254 -8.68 0.26 -9.36
N PRO A 255 -9.92 -0.17 -9.05
CA PRO A 255 -10.16 -1.16 -8.01
C PRO A 255 -9.49 -2.50 -8.29
N ALA A 256 -8.98 -3.16 -7.26
CA ALA A 256 -8.38 -4.50 -7.38
C ALA A 256 -9.31 -5.54 -8.02
N ALA A 257 -10.63 -5.42 -7.79
CA ALA A 257 -11.63 -6.33 -8.35
C ALA A 257 -11.79 -6.25 -9.88
N GLU A 258 -11.37 -5.14 -10.49
CA GLU A 258 -11.37 -4.93 -11.94
C GLU A 258 -10.05 -5.35 -12.59
N LEU A 259 -9.02 -5.61 -11.77
CA LEU A 259 -7.67 -5.93 -12.21
C LEU A 259 -7.45 -7.44 -12.26
N ASP A 260 -6.58 -7.85 -13.16
CA ASP A 260 -6.11 -9.21 -13.33
C ASP A 260 -4.64 -9.16 -13.70
N ARG A 261 -3.78 -9.73 -12.84
CA ARG A 261 -2.33 -9.74 -13.03
C ARG A 261 -1.90 -10.41 -14.35
N ALA A 262 -2.72 -11.29 -14.91
CA ALA A 262 -2.42 -11.96 -16.17
C ALA A 262 -2.68 -11.08 -17.41
N LYS A 263 -3.25 -9.88 -17.24
CA LYS A 263 -3.63 -8.98 -18.33
C LYS A 263 -2.73 -7.75 -18.41
N GLU A 264 -2.64 -7.19 -19.60
CA GLU A 264 -2.00 -5.90 -19.84
C GLU A 264 -3.05 -4.79 -19.92
N TYR A 265 -2.70 -3.63 -19.38
CA TYR A 265 -3.57 -2.46 -19.32
C TYR A 265 -2.93 -1.28 -20.03
N VAL A 266 -3.77 -0.40 -20.56
CA VAL A 266 -3.36 0.87 -21.16
C VAL A 266 -4.20 2.01 -20.60
N VAL A 267 -3.61 3.20 -20.62
CA VAL A 267 -4.33 4.45 -20.40
C VAL A 267 -4.58 5.09 -21.77
N VAL A 268 -5.84 5.35 -22.11
CA VAL A 268 -6.26 5.92 -23.39
C VAL A 268 -6.91 7.27 -23.16
N SER A 269 -6.62 8.26 -24.01
CA SER A 269 -7.26 9.57 -23.96
C SER A 269 -7.83 10.01 -25.30
N TRP A 270 -8.98 10.69 -25.24
CA TRP A 270 -9.66 11.26 -26.40
C TRP A 270 -10.47 12.52 -26.07
N LEU A 271 -10.74 13.33 -27.08
CA LEU A 271 -11.54 14.55 -27.00
C LEU A 271 -13.00 14.23 -26.63
N ALA A 272 -13.52 14.89 -25.60
CA ALA A 272 -14.85 14.63 -25.04
C ALA A 272 -16.02 15.15 -25.89
N HIS A 273 -17.25 14.76 -25.54
CA HIS A 273 -18.49 14.92 -26.33
C HIS A 273 -18.61 14.00 -27.56
N GLY A 274 -17.97 12.83 -27.52
CA GLY A 274 -18.17 11.71 -28.43
C GLY A 274 -17.52 10.42 -27.91
N THR A 275 -17.73 9.31 -28.62
CA THR A 275 -17.03 8.04 -28.35
C THR A 275 -15.64 8.04 -29.00
N LEU A 276 -14.81 7.06 -28.65
CA LEU A 276 -13.48 6.92 -29.24
C LEU A 276 -13.58 6.70 -30.75
N ASN A 277 -12.84 7.48 -31.52
CA ASN A 277 -12.65 7.33 -32.97
C ASN A 277 -11.36 8.05 -33.40
N ASP A 278 -10.93 7.84 -34.64
CA ASP A 278 -9.68 8.40 -35.18
C ASP A 278 -9.61 9.95 -35.05
N ASP A 279 -10.74 10.65 -35.17
CA ASP A 279 -10.80 12.14 -35.08
C ASP A 279 -10.80 12.66 -33.63
N ARG A 280 -10.98 11.79 -32.65
CA ARG A 280 -11.03 12.13 -31.22
C ARG A 280 -9.85 11.56 -30.44
N PHE A 281 -9.23 10.49 -30.92
CA PHE A 281 -8.08 9.85 -30.28
C PHE A 281 -6.94 10.85 -30.11
N ILE A 282 -6.44 10.98 -28.88
CA ILE A 282 -5.27 11.81 -28.56
C ILE A 282 -4.03 10.93 -28.45
N GLY A 283 -4.16 9.82 -27.71
CA GLY A 283 -3.05 8.91 -27.50
C GLY A 283 -3.39 7.80 -26.53
N GLN A 284 -2.41 6.91 -26.36
CA GLN A 284 -2.43 5.86 -25.35
C GLN A 284 -1.04 5.67 -24.75
N ALA A 285 -0.99 5.16 -23.52
CA ALA A 285 0.22 4.74 -22.84
C ALA A 285 0.04 3.32 -22.28
N ASP A 286 1.05 2.46 -22.46
CA ASP A 286 1.10 1.17 -21.77
C ASP A 286 1.23 1.41 -20.26
N LEU A 287 0.37 0.78 -19.47
CA LEU A 287 0.44 0.86 -18.02
C LEU A 287 1.40 -0.21 -17.50
N VAL A 288 2.64 0.19 -17.24
CA VAL A 288 3.65 -0.70 -16.67
C VAL A 288 3.42 -0.80 -15.16
N VAL A 289 3.09 -2.01 -14.69
CA VAL A 289 2.93 -2.35 -13.27
C VAL A 289 4.00 -3.37 -12.91
N SER A 290 4.85 -3.03 -11.93
CA SER A 290 5.93 -3.91 -11.47
C SER A 290 5.39 -5.10 -10.66
N ASP A 291 6.19 -6.16 -10.54
CA ASP A 291 5.82 -7.33 -9.73
C ASP A 291 5.50 -6.97 -8.28
N ALA A 292 6.29 -6.08 -7.66
CA ALA A 292 6.04 -5.62 -6.30
C ALA A 292 4.72 -4.84 -6.15
N GLN A 293 4.33 -4.07 -7.18
CA GLN A 293 3.04 -3.39 -7.20
C GLN A 293 1.89 -4.39 -7.37
N TRP A 294 2.06 -5.40 -8.23
CA TRP A 294 1.09 -6.46 -8.36
C TRP A 294 0.96 -7.30 -7.09
N ASP A 295 2.05 -7.57 -6.38
CA ASP A 295 2.03 -8.25 -5.08
C ASP A 295 1.34 -7.39 -4.02
N ALA A 296 1.43 -6.07 -4.10
CA ALA A 296 0.68 -5.18 -3.22
C ALA A 296 -0.83 -5.21 -3.51
N VAL A 297 -1.24 -5.33 -4.78
CA VAL A 297 -2.66 -5.45 -5.19
C VAL A 297 -3.23 -6.83 -4.90
N PHE A 298 -2.46 -7.86 -5.19
CA PHE A 298 -2.80 -9.26 -4.99
C PHE A 298 -1.75 -9.92 -4.10
N PRO A 299 -1.81 -9.69 -2.76
CA PRO A 299 -0.87 -10.29 -1.84
C PRO A 299 -0.75 -11.80 -2.05
N PRO A 300 0.48 -12.33 -2.18
CA PRO A 300 0.68 -13.76 -2.35
C PRO A 300 0.28 -14.56 -1.10
N VAL A 301 0.11 -13.90 0.06
CA VAL A 301 -0.46 -14.49 1.27
C VAL A 301 -1.60 -13.59 1.74
N VAL A 302 -2.76 -14.19 2.00
CA VAL A 302 -3.91 -13.54 2.63
C VAL A 302 -4.36 -14.40 3.80
N ALA A 303 -4.50 -13.80 4.98
CA ALA A 303 -4.92 -14.51 6.19
C ALA A 303 -6.06 -13.78 6.90
N SER A 304 -6.97 -14.54 7.49
CA SER A 304 -8.06 -14.00 8.30
C SER A 304 -8.41 -14.90 9.48
N VAL A 305 -8.83 -14.29 10.58
CA VAL A 305 -9.39 -15.00 11.74
C VAL A 305 -10.79 -15.49 11.40
N THR A 306 -10.99 -16.80 11.47
CA THR A 306 -12.27 -17.47 11.21
C THR A 306 -13.05 -17.78 12.49
N ASN A 307 -12.36 -17.95 13.62
CA ASN A 307 -12.95 -18.16 14.94
C ASN A 307 -11.98 -17.70 16.05
N ALA A 308 -12.53 -17.24 17.18
CA ALA A 308 -11.78 -16.82 18.36
C ALA A 308 -12.52 -17.32 19.62
N SER A 309 -11.78 -17.92 20.55
CA SER A 309 -12.32 -18.46 21.80
C SER A 309 -11.22 -18.58 22.84
N GLU A 310 -11.57 -18.96 24.07
CA GLU A 310 -10.62 -19.25 25.17
C GLU A 310 -9.54 -20.29 24.80
N THR A 311 -9.78 -21.10 23.76
CA THR A 311 -8.79 -22.07 23.27
C THR A 311 -7.73 -21.46 22.35
N GLY A 312 -7.99 -20.28 21.77
CA GLY A 312 -7.11 -19.58 20.84
C GLY A 312 -7.82 -19.03 19.60
N LEU A 313 -7.05 -18.84 18.53
CA LEU A 313 -7.51 -18.34 17.23
C LEU A 313 -7.49 -19.44 16.18
N ASP A 314 -8.56 -19.55 15.38
CA ASP A 314 -8.55 -20.33 14.15
C ASP A 314 -8.48 -19.39 12.94
N LEU A 315 -7.53 -19.65 12.05
CA LEU A 315 -7.21 -18.81 10.90
C LEU A 315 -7.44 -19.57 9.60
N SER A 316 -7.82 -18.84 8.55
CA SER A 316 -7.73 -19.31 7.16
C SER A 316 -6.66 -18.50 6.45
N ALA A 317 -5.61 -19.19 5.97
CA ALA A 317 -4.51 -18.59 5.21
C ALA A 317 -4.52 -19.14 3.79
N THR A 318 -4.66 -18.26 2.80
CA THR A 318 -4.54 -18.58 1.38
C THR A 318 -3.19 -18.08 0.87
N VAL A 319 -2.45 -18.98 0.24
CA VAL A 319 -1.18 -18.69 -0.41
C VAL A 319 -1.38 -18.88 -1.91
N SER A 320 -0.99 -17.88 -2.70
CA SER A 320 -1.15 -17.81 -4.15
C SER A 320 0.20 -17.55 -4.83
N GLY A 321 0.26 -17.68 -6.16
CA GLY A 321 1.50 -17.45 -6.92
C GLY A 321 2.57 -18.52 -6.69
N ILE A 322 2.18 -19.70 -6.19
CA ILE A 322 3.12 -20.77 -5.86
C ILE A 322 3.64 -21.42 -7.14
N VAL A 323 4.96 -21.31 -7.34
CA VAL A 323 5.69 -22.00 -8.41
C VAL A 323 6.67 -22.98 -7.78
N LEU A 324 6.33 -24.27 -7.83
CA LEU A 324 7.23 -25.32 -7.34
C LEU A 324 8.34 -25.60 -8.37
N ARG A 325 9.58 -25.69 -7.90
CA ARG A 325 10.75 -25.92 -8.75
C ARG A 325 11.24 -27.36 -8.66
N ALA A 326 11.77 -27.86 -9.77
CA ALA A 326 12.58 -29.08 -9.76
C ALA A 326 13.93 -28.79 -9.11
N GLY A 327 14.56 -29.78 -8.49
CA GLY A 327 15.79 -29.59 -7.71
C GLY A 327 16.96 -29.00 -8.51
N ALA A 328 16.99 -29.17 -9.82
CA ALA A 328 17.98 -28.53 -10.69
C ALA A 328 17.88 -26.99 -10.69
N ASP A 329 16.70 -26.46 -10.38
CA ASP A 329 16.37 -25.04 -10.38
C ASP A 329 16.28 -24.47 -8.95
N VAL A 330 16.61 -25.27 -7.93
CA VAL A 330 16.57 -24.88 -6.51
C VAL A 330 17.99 -24.56 -6.01
N PRO A 331 18.34 -23.28 -5.79
CA PRO A 331 19.73 -22.87 -5.54
C PRO A 331 20.34 -23.39 -4.24
N ASP A 332 19.55 -23.53 -3.18
CA ASP A 332 20.07 -23.76 -1.83
C ASP A 332 20.17 -25.25 -1.45
N SER A 333 19.16 -26.05 -1.78
CA SER A 333 19.08 -27.46 -1.36
C SER A 333 19.35 -28.43 -2.51
N GLY A 334 19.20 -28.00 -3.77
CA GLY A 334 19.26 -28.87 -4.95
C GLY A 334 18.18 -29.95 -4.98
N LYS A 335 17.12 -29.81 -4.17
CA LYS A 335 16.01 -30.76 -4.05
C LYS A 335 14.72 -30.12 -4.54
N ASP A 336 13.85 -30.93 -5.13
CA ASP A 336 12.52 -30.52 -5.56
C ASP A 336 11.76 -29.85 -4.40
N ASP A 337 11.11 -28.71 -4.68
CA ASP A 337 10.17 -28.10 -3.76
C ASP A 337 8.95 -29.03 -3.62
N GLN A 338 8.63 -29.46 -2.40
CA GLN A 338 7.57 -30.46 -2.15
C GLN A 338 6.22 -29.84 -1.74
N GLY A 339 6.13 -28.51 -1.72
CA GLY A 339 4.97 -27.78 -1.24
C GLY A 339 5.37 -26.46 -0.62
N VAL A 340 4.53 -25.96 0.29
CA VAL A 340 4.76 -24.70 1.00
C VAL A 340 4.53 -24.86 2.50
N TYR A 341 5.32 -24.15 3.29
CA TYR A 341 5.03 -23.93 4.71
C TYR A 341 4.17 -22.70 4.87
N VAL A 342 3.27 -22.73 5.85
CA VAL A 342 2.49 -21.58 6.30
C VAL A 342 2.63 -21.51 7.81
N ALA A 343 3.17 -20.42 8.33
CA ALA A 343 3.45 -20.28 9.75
C ALA A 343 2.86 -18.99 10.32
N VAL A 344 2.42 -19.05 11.58
CA VAL A 344 2.04 -17.88 12.37
C VAL A 344 3.20 -17.58 13.31
N ILE A 345 3.64 -16.33 13.32
CA ILE A 345 4.78 -15.87 14.12
C ILE A 345 4.57 -14.44 14.59
N GLU A 346 5.20 -14.07 15.71
CA GLU A 346 5.30 -12.68 16.12
C GLU A 346 5.99 -11.86 15.02
N LYS A 347 5.44 -10.68 14.70
CA LYS A 347 5.88 -9.86 13.57
C LYS A 347 7.36 -9.51 13.61
N ASP A 348 7.90 -9.27 14.80
CA ASP A 348 9.31 -8.92 15.00
C ASP A 348 10.26 -10.13 14.94
N LEU A 349 9.73 -11.36 14.91
CA LEU A 349 10.52 -12.61 14.92
C LEU A 349 10.57 -13.32 13.56
N VAL A 350 10.00 -12.75 12.48
CA VAL A 350 9.98 -13.38 11.14
C VAL A 350 11.37 -13.83 10.68
N GLY A 351 12.40 -13.02 10.94
CA GLY A 351 13.78 -13.35 10.57
C GLY A 351 14.32 -14.61 11.25
N GLU A 352 13.76 -15.03 12.37
CA GLU A 352 14.18 -16.24 13.09
C GLU A 352 13.81 -17.53 12.35
N LEU A 353 12.81 -17.49 11.45
CA LEU A 353 12.42 -18.64 10.61
C LEU A 353 13.54 -19.11 9.67
N ALA A 354 14.55 -18.28 9.42
CA ALA A 354 15.75 -18.68 8.69
C ALA A 354 16.58 -19.73 9.44
N ASN A 355 16.47 -19.80 10.77
CA ASN A 355 17.18 -20.74 11.62
C ASN A 355 16.39 -22.04 11.91
N GLY A 356 15.12 -22.09 11.51
CA GLY A 356 14.23 -23.22 11.75
C GLY A 356 12.80 -22.76 12.04
N SER A 357 11.84 -23.68 11.95
CA SER A 357 10.42 -23.38 12.20
C SER A 357 10.07 -23.21 13.68
N ASP A 358 11.00 -23.47 14.60
CA ASP A 358 10.76 -23.44 16.05
C ASP A 358 10.46 -22.02 16.58
N ALA A 359 10.77 -20.98 15.81
CA ALA A 359 10.40 -19.60 16.12
C ALA A 359 8.92 -19.28 15.82
N ALA A 360 8.23 -20.11 15.04
CA ALA A 360 6.81 -19.96 14.79
C ALA A 360 6.01 -20.43 16.01
N LEU A 361 4.90 -19.74 16.30
CA LEU A 361 3.90 -20.22 17.24
C LEU A 361 3.29 -21.53 16.72
N VAL A 362 2.98 -21.55 15.42
CA VAL A 362 2.45 -22.72 14.70
C VAL A 362 2.96 -22.69 13.27
N ALA A 363 3.36 -23.84 12.74
CA ALA A 363 3.67 -24.03 11.33
C ALA A 363 2.92 -25.23 10.77
N ASP A 364 2.38 -25.08 9.56
CA ASP A 364 1.68 -26.13 8.83
C ASP A 364 2.30 -26.32 7.44
N PHE A 365 2.20 -27.52 6.91
CA PHE A 365 2.79 -27.89 5.63
C PHE A 365 1.71 -28.29 4.62
N ALA A 366 1.62 -27.51 3.54
CA ALA A 366 0.79 -27.82 2.38
C ALA A 366 1.60 -28.62 1.37
N TYR A 367 1.22 -29.89 1.16
CA TYR A 367 1.85 -30.76 0.17
C TYR A 367 1.61 -30.25 -1.25
N MET A 368 2.53 -30.52 -2.19
CA MET A 368 2.37 -30.18 -3.61
C MET A 368 1.02 -30.63 -4.21
N ARG A 369 0.50 -31.79 -3.76
CA ARG A 369 -0.78 -32.34 -4.24
C ARG A 369 -2.02 -31.53 -3.82
N SER A 370 -1.89 -30.66 -2.82
CA SER A 370 -2.97 -29.77 -2.39
C SER A 370 -2.93 -28.40 -3.07
N ILE A 371 -1.88 -28.11 -3.84
CA ILE A 371 -1.75 -26.87 -4.58
C ILE A 371 -2.49 -27.02 -5.90
N THR A 372 -3.47 -26.16 -6.14
CA THR A 372 -4.28 -26.12 -7.36
C THR A 372 -4.12 -24.76 -8.00
N ASP A 373 -3.77 -24.72 -9.28
CA ASP A 373 -3.56 -23.48 -10.04
C ASP A 373 -2.62 -22.47 -9.35
N GLY A 374 -1.55 -22.99 -8.71
CA GLY A 374 -0.57 -22.18 -7.98
C GLY A 374 -1.07 -21.60 -6.66
N ALA A 375 -2.17 -22.10 -6.10
CA ALA A 375 -2.71 -21.65 -4.84
C ALA A 375 -3.09 -22.79 -3.88
N VAL A 376 -3.09 -22.51 -2.57
CA VAL A 376 -3.58 -23.40 -1.52
C VAL A 376 -4.12 -22.61 -0.33
N THR A 377 -5.21 -23.09 0.27
CA THR A 377 -5.75 -22.56 1.53
C THR A 377 -5.51 -23.55 2.66
N ARG A 378 -5.05 -23.05 3.81
CA ARG A 378 -4.77 -23.81 5.03
C ARG A 378 -5.52 -23.21 6.21
N ASN A 379 -6.07 -24.09 7.04
CA ASN A 379 -6.68 -23.70 8.31
C ASN A 379 -5.66 -23.96 9.42
N ILE A 380 -5.39 -22.94 10.23
CA ILE A 380 -4.33 -22.96 11.25
C ILE A 380 -4.96 -22.58 12.58
N SER A 381 -4.77 -23.39 13.62
CA SER A 381 -5.22 -23.08 14.97
C SER A 381 -4.03 -22.68 15.83
N VAL A 382 -4.06 -21.48 16.41
CA VAL A 382 -3.03 -20.93 17.28
C VAL A 382 -3.52 -20.97 18.73
N PRO A 383 -2.89 -21.73 19.63
CA PRO A 383 -3.35 -21.85 21.02
C PRO A 383 -3.31 -20.51 21.77
N ALA A 384 -4.28 -20.27 22.66
CA ALA A 384 -4.32 -19.06 23.49
C ALA A 384 -3.06 -18.86 24.34
N ALA A 385 -2.41 -19.95 24.78
CA ALA A 385 -1.20 -19.90 25.60
C ALA A 385 0.05 -19.38 24.84
N GLU A 386 0.04 -19.43 23.52
CA GLU A 386 1.10 -18.90 22.65
C GLU A 386 0.84 -17.43 22.27
N LEU A 387 -0.36 -16.92 22.56
CA LEU A 387 -0.79 -15.59 22.18
C LEU A 387 -0.60 -14.60 23.32
N ASP A 388 -0.34 -13.36 22.94
CA ASP A 388 -0.24 -12.19 23.78
C ASP A 388 -0.89 -11.02 23.03
N ARG A 389 -1.93 -10.43 23.64
CA ARG A 389 -2.70 -9.31 23.08
C ARG A 389 -1.85 -8.05 22.86
N ALA A 390 -0.72 -7.91 23.57
CA ALA A 390 0.18 -6.78 23.41
C ALA A 390 1.10 -6.89 22.18
N LYS A 391 1.09 -8.03 21.48
CA LYS A 391 1.97 -8.31 20.33
C LYS A 391 1.21 -8.33 19.02
N GLU A 392 1.94 -8.10 17.93
CA GLU A 392 1.45 -8.25 16.56
C GLU A 392 1.95 -9.56 15.97
N TYR A 393 1.11 -10.18 15.14
CA TYR A 393 1.41 -11.45 14.48
C TYR A 393 1.29 -11.32 12.98
N VAL A 394 2.03 -12.15 12.27
CA VAL A 394 1.96 -12.29 10.82
C VAL A 394 1.84 -13.76 10.43
N VAL A 395 1.24 -14.00 9.28
CA VAL A 395 1.28 -15.29 8.59
C VAL A 395 2.33 -15.23 7.50
N VAL A 396 3.32 -16.11 7.56
CA VAL A 396 4.45 -16.17 6.61
C VAL A 396 4.39 -17.46 5.82
N SER A 397 4.67 -17.41 4.51
CA SER A 397 4.77 -18.60 3.67
C SER A 397 6.06 -18.66 2.86
N TRP A 398 6.59 -19.86 2.69
CA TRP A 398 7.78 -20.14 1.90
C TRP A 398 7.77 -21.55 1.28
N LEU A 399 8.56 -21.74 0.22
CA LEU A 399 8.73 -23.01 -0.48
C LEU A 399 9.42 -24.05 0.43
N ALA A 400 8.80 -25.22 0.55
CA ALA A 400 9.23 -26.28 1.47
C ALA A 400 10.46 -27.07 0.99
N HIS A 401 11.06 -27.83 1.91
CA HIS A 401 12.36 -28.54 1.78
C HIS A 401 13.60 -27.62 1.76
N GLY A 402 13.51 -26.48 2.45
CA GLY A 402 14.65 -25.67 2.90
C GLY A 402 14.23 -24.71 4.02
N THR A 403 15.19 -23.97 4.57
CA THR A 403 14.94 -22.90 5.56
C THR A 403 14.41 -21.65 4.88
N LEU A 404 13.78 -20.75 5.63
CA LEU A 404 13.36 -19.47 5.06
C LEU A 404 14.59 -18.68 4.58
N ASN A 405 14.53 -18.17 3.35
CA ASN A 405 15.48 -17.26 2.73
C ASN A 405 14.79 -16.52 1.57
N ASP A 406 15.46 -15.53 0.99
CA ASP A 406 14.91 -14.70 -0.10
C ASP A 406 14.45 -15.55 -1.31
N ASP A 407 15.14 -16.65 -1.63
CA ASP A 407 14.80 -17.55 -2.76
C ASP A 407 13.60 -18.48 -2.49
N ARG A 408 13.17 -18.57 -1.23
CA ARG A 408 12.07 -19.44 -0.78
C ARG A 408 10.87 -18.66 -0.27
N PHE A 409 11.06 -17.43 0.19
CA PHE A 409 10.00 -16.56 0.68
C PHE A 409 8.96 -16.33 -0.43
N ILE A 410 7.70 -16.61 -0.10
CA ILE A 410 6.56 -16.36 -1.00
C ILE A 410 5.89 -15.06 -0.61
N GLY A 411 5.68 -14.86 0.68
CA GLY A 411 5.04 -13.65 1.18
C GLY A 411 4.68 -13.74 2.66
N GLN A 412 4.10 -12.64 3.14
CA GLN A 412 3.53 -12.55 4.48
C GLN A 412 2.26 -11.70 4.48
N ALA A 413 1.39 -11.94 5.45
CA ALA A 413 0.20 -11.14 5.72
C ALA A 413 0.14 -10.76 7.20
N ASP A 414 -0.16 -9.49 7.49
CA ASP A 414 -0.46 -9.04 8.85
C ASP A 414 -1.73 -9.73 9.35
N LEU A 415 -1.66 -10.32 10.55
CA LEU A 415 -2.82 -10.95 11.17
C LEU A 415 -3.59 -9.92 11.99
N VAL A 416 -4.66 -9.39 11.39
CA VAL A 416 -5.54 -8.43 12.08
C VAL A 416 -6.52 -9.18 12.97
N VAL A 417 -6.40 -8.96 14.29
CA VAL A 417 -7.30 -9.52 15.32
C VAL A 417 -8.03 -8.36 16.00
N SER A 418 -9.36 -8.37 15.94
CA SER A 418 -10.20 -7.32 16.53
C SER A 418 -10.27 -7.41 18.06
N ASP A 419 -10.64 -6.31 18.73
CA ASP A 419 -10.79 -6.28 20.19
C ASP A 419 -11.75 -7.35 20.72
N ALA A 420 -12.88 -7.56 20.04
CA ALA A 420 -13.84 -8.59 20.43
C ALA A 420 -13.29 -10.02 20.28
N GLN A 421 -12.43 -10.25 19.28
CA GLN A 421 -11.76 -11.54 19.13
C GLN A 421 -10.71 -11.72 20.24
N TRP A 422 -9.97 -10.68 20.58
CA TRP A 422 -9.04 -10.73 21.71
C TRP A 422 -9.75 -10.93 23.05
N ASP A 423 -10.91 -10.29 23.26
CA ASP A 423 -11.73 -10.49 24.45
C ASP A 423 -12.26 -11.93 24.52
N ALA A 424 -12.52 -12.56 23.37
CA ALA A 424 -12.93 -13.96 23.32
C ALA A 424 -11.77 -14.93 23.63
N VAL A 425 -10.53 -14.58 23.26
CA VAL A 425 -9.32 -15.37 23.59
C VAL A 425 -8.91 -15.20 25.05
N PHE A 426 -8.98 -13.97 25.56
CA PHE A 426 -8.63 -13.60 26.92
C PHE A 426 -9.83 -12.94 27.62
N PRO A 427 -10.87 -13.72 27.96
CA PRO A 427 -12.01 -13.17 28.67
C PRO A 427 -11.55 -12.64 30.02
N SER A 428 -11.97 -11.42 30.36
CA SER A 428 -11.81 -10.92 31.72
C SER A 428 -12.65 -11.79 32.65
N GLU A 429 -12.07 -12.29 33.75
CA GLU A 429 -12.85 -12.95 34.80
C GLU A 429 -13.98 -12.00 35.26
N ALA A 430 -15.20 -12.52 35.24
CA ALA A 430 -16.32 -11.81 35.86
C ALA A 430 -16.03 -11.67 37.37
N PRO A 431 -16.28 -10.52 38.00
CA PRO A 431 -16.10 -10.39 39.43
C PRO A 431 -16.99 -11.42 40.15
N GLU A 432 -16.40 -12.27 40.98
CA GLU A 432 -17.19 -13.13 41.86
C GLU A 432 -18.07 -12.26 42.75
N THR A 433 -19.38 -12.53 42.77
CA THR A 433 -20.30 -11.83 43.68
C THR A 433 -19.97 -12.27 45.11
N PRO A 434 -19.72 -11.34 46.06
CA PRO A 434 -19.39 -11.72 47.43
C PRO A 434 -20.52 -12.57 48.04
N ALA A 435 -20.16 -13.62 48.79
CA ALA A 435 -21.14 -14.49 49.44
C ALA A 435 -21.99 -13.70 50.47
N PRO A 436 -23.25 -14.09 50.72
CA PRO A 436 -24.07 -13.37 51.67
C PRO A 436 -23.58 -13.56 53.12
N VAL A 437 -23.66 -12.50 53.92
CA VAL A 437 -23.14 -12.42 55.30
C VAL A 437 -24.26 -11.94 56.22
N VAL A 438 -24.31 -12.47 57.46
CA VAL A 438 -25.28 -12.06 58.48
C VAL A 438 -24.55 -11.48 59.70
N GLU A 439 -25.07 -10.39 60.25
CA GLU A 439 -24.59 -9.71 61.45
C GLU A 439 -25.76 -9.31 62.39
N ILE A 440 -25.45 -8.97 63.65
CA ILE A 440 -26.43 -8.51 64.65
C ILE A 440 -26.06 -7.11 65.13
N ILE A 441 -26.91 -6.14 64.83
CA ILE A 441 -26.77 -4.76 65.27
C ILE A 441 -27.54 -4.58 66.58
N GLY A 442 -26.89 -3.96 67.58
CA GLY A 442 -27.49 -3.72 68.90
C GLY A 442 -27.14 -4.76 69.98
N ALA A 443 -26.35 -5.79 69.63
CA ALA A 443 -25.80 -6.72 70.62
C ALA A 443 -24.58 -6.11 71.34
N SER A 444 -24.48 -6.30 72.66
CA SER A 444 -23.32 -5.88 73.46
C SER A 444 -22.46 -7.09 73.77
N ASN A 445 -21.19 -7.12 73.33
CA ASN A 445 -20.26 -8.25 73.51
C ASN A 445 -20.78 -9.62 73.00
N GLY A 446 -21.66 -9.64 71.99
CA GLY A 446 -22.23 -10.88 71.44
C GLY A 446 -23.35 -11.49 72.28
N GLU A 447 -23.83 -10.77 73.29
CA GLU A 447 -24.93 -11.14 74.17
C GLU A 447 -26.10 -10.18 73.96
N ILE A 448 -27.32 -10.74 73.92
CA ILE A 448 -28.57 -10.00 73.77
C ILE A 448 -29.41 -10.23 75.02
N ILE A 449 -29.86 -9.17 75.68
CA ILE A 449 -30.67 -9.29 76.90
C ILE A 449 -32.14 -9.46 76.51
N GLN A 450 -32.91 -10.29 77.23
CA GLN A 450 -34.36 -10.35 77.10
C GLN A 450 -34.99 -8.95 77.16
N GLY A 451 -35.93 -8.66 76.26
CA GLY A 451 -36.56 -7.34 76.13
C GLY A 451 -35.75 -6.31 75.34
N ALA A 452 -34.50 -6.61 74.95
CA ALA A 452 -33.71 -5.72 74.10
C ALA A 452 -34.21 -5.71 72.64
N GLU A 453 -34.00 -4.58 71.96
CA GLU A 453 -34.20 -4.46 70.53
C GLU A 453 -32.87 -4.69 69.79
N VAL A 454 -32.89 -5.58 68.80
CA VAL A 454 -31.75 -5.85 67.91
C VAL A 454 -32.21 -5.81 66.46
N VAL A 455 -31.26 -5.71 65.54
CA VAL A 455 -31.51 -5.87 64.11
C VAL A 455 -30.62 -6.98 63.59
N PHE A 456 -31.22 -8.02 62.99
CA PHE A 456 -30.49 -8.98 62.20
C PHE A 456 -30.31 -8.41 60.80
N GLU A 457 -29.06 -8.21 60.38
CA GLU A 457 -28.74 -7.66 59.07
C GLU A 457 -28.05 -8.71 58.20
N GLY A 458 -28.60 -8.96 57.03
CA GLY A 458 -28.05 -9.84 56.02
C GLY A 458 -27.63 -9.03 54.79
N THR A 459 -26.41 -9.19 54.27
CA THR A 459 -25.88 -8.45 53.10
C THR A 459 -25.41 -9.39 52.00
N ASN A 460 -25.20 -8.85 50.79
CA ASN A 460 -24.84 -9.57 49.55
C ASN A 460 -25.85 -10.63 49.08
N PHE A 461 -27.14 -10.46 49.40
CA PHE A 461 -28.21 -11.20 48.74
C PHE A 461 -28.45 -10.68 47.32
N VAL A 462 -29.10 -11.46 46.47
CA VAL A 462 -29.56 -11.01 45.16
C VAL A 462 -30.58 -9.89 45.37
N ALA A 463 -30.37 -8.74 44.74
CA ALA A 463 -31.26 -7.59 44.87
C ALA A 463 -32.72 -7.97 44.55
N ASP A 464 -33.66 -7.47 45.36
CA ASP A 464 -35.09 -7.74 45.31
C ASP A 464 -35.52 -9.20 45.57
N GLU A 465 -34.60 -10.10 45.96
CA GLU A 465 -34.96 -11.49 46.30
C GLU A 465 -35.66 -11.58 47.67
N THR A 466 -36.52 -12.58 47.83
CA THR A 466 -37.18 -12.84 49.12
C THR A 466 -36.30 -13.73 49.99
N VAL A 467 -36.06 -13.31 51.23
CA VAL A 467 -35.29 -14.05 52.23
C VAL A 467 -36.17 -14.34 53.45
N HIS A 468 -36.28 -15.61 53.81
CA HIS A 468 -37.00 -16.06 54.99
C HIS A 468 -36.09 -16.05 56.21
N VAL A 469 -36.51 -15.42 57.30
CA VAL A 469 -35.69 -15.27 58.50
C VAL A 469 -36.37 -15.91 59.70
N ALA A 470 -35.64 -16.80 60.39
CA ALA A 470 -36.10 -17.50 61.57
C ALA A 470 -35.02 -17.53 62.66
N VAL A 471 -35.44 -17.49 63.93
CA VAL A 471 -34.57 -17.69 65.10
C VAL A 471 -34.82 -19.10 65.65
N HIS A 472 -33.75 -19.87 65.86
CA HIS A 472 -33.79 -21.28 66.23
C HIS A 472 -33.28 -21.51 67.65
N SER A 473 -34.22 -21.85 68.54
CA SER A 473 -34.07 -22.73 69.71
C SER A 473 -35.19 -23.76 69.69
N ASP A 474 -36.44 -23.27 69.70
CA ASP A 474 -37.60 -23.78 68.97
C ASP A 474 -37.92 -22.76 67.85
N PRO A 475 -38.20 -23.15 66.58
CA PRO A 475 -38.26 -22.20 65.47
C PRO A 475 -39.28 -21.06 65.69
N ILE A 476 -38.78 -19.82 65.73
CA ILE A 476 -39.58 -18.59 65.67
C ILE A 476 -39.40 -17.95 64.30
N GLU A 477 -40.43 -18.00 63.48
CA GLU A 477 -40.48 -17.32 62.18
C GLU A 477 -40.58 -15.81 62.38
N LEU A 478 -39.57 -15.05 61.93
CA LEU A 478 -39.60 -13.59 61.94
C LEU A 478 -40.31 -13.03 60.71
N GLY A 479 -40.30 -13.78 59.59
CA GLY A 479 -41.04 -13.45 58.38
C GLY A 479 -40.24 -13.62 57.10
N ALA A 480 -40.81 -13.11 56.01
CA ALA A 480 -40.18 -13.02 54.70
C ALA A 480 -39.90 -11.55 54.38
N PHE A 481 -38.64 -11.25 54.02
CA PHE A 481 -38.16 -9.89 53.80
C PHE A 481 -37.51 -9.80 52.42
N GLY A 482 -37.77 -8.72 51.68
CA GLY A 482 -37.10 -8.49 50.40
C GLY A 482 -35.73 -7.86 50.62
N ALA A 483 -34.70 -8.39 49.97
CA ALA A 483 -33.40 -7.73 49.88
C ALA A 483 -33.55 -6.42 49.09
N ASP A 484 -32.92 -5.35 49.55
CA ASP A 484 -32.96 -4.07 48.84
C ASP A 484 -32.11 -4.08 47.55
N SER A 485 -32.03 -2.94 46.86
CA SER A 485 -31.25 -2.80 45.62
C SER A 485 -29.74 -3.03 45.81
N ALA A 486 -29.26 -3.03 47.05
CA ALA A 486 -27.88 -3.33 47.42
C ALA A 486 -27.70 -4.77 47.94
N GLY A 487 -28.76 -5.58 47.97
CA GLY A 487 -28.72 -6.95 48.49
C GLY A 487 -28.76 -7.03 50.02
N THR A 488 -29.33 -6.02 50.69
CA THR A 488 -29.41 -5.96 52.16
C THR A 488 -30.80 -6.27 52.67
N VAL A 489 -30.88 -7.08 53.73
CA VAL A 489 -32.09 -7.43 54.48
C VAL A 489 -31.88 -7.04 55.94
N SER A 490 -32.65 -6.09 56.46
CA SER A 490 -32.60 -5.69 57.87
C SER A 490 -33.90 -6.08 58.59
N VAL A 491 -33.79 -6.95 59.61
CA VAL A 491 -34.93 -7.47 60.38
C VAL A 491 -34.85 -6.97 61.83
N PRO A 492 -35.64 -5.95 62.20
CA PRO A 492 -35.75 -5.54 63.59
C PRO A 492 -36.48 -6.62 64.41
N TRP A 493 -35.91 -6.97 65.56
CA TRP A 493 -36.48 -7.97 66.47
C TRP A 493 -36.34 -7.51 67.93
N THR A 494 -37.45 -7.56 68.66
CA THR A 494 -37.46 -7.40 70.11
C THR A 494 -37.43 -8.78 70.75
N VAL A 495 -36.41 -9.07 71.55
CA VAL A 495 -36.30 -10.36 72.23
C VAL A 495 -37.45 -10.49 73.24
N PRO A 496 -38.33 -11.50 73.15
CA PRO A 496 -39.40 -11.68 74.11
C PRO A 496 -38.88 -11.79 75.55
N ALA A 497 -39.61 -11.22 76.51
CA ALA A 497 -39.20 -11.22 77.92
C ALA A 497 -39.13 -12.64 78.53
N ASP A 498 -39.83 -13.60 77.94
CA ASP A 498 -39.85 -15.02 78.29
C ASP A 498 -39.07 -15.92 77.32
N PHE A 499 -38.30 -15.32 76.39
CA PHE A 499 -37.48 -16.07 75.43
C PHE A 499 -36.41 -16.90 76.13
N GLU A 500 -36.16 -18.13 75.69
CA GLU A 500 -35.21 -19.02 76.37
C GLU A 500 -33.81 -18.39 76.44
N THR A 501 -33.17 -18.42 77.61
CA THR A 501 -31.79 -17.94 77.77
C THR A 501 -30.80 -19.00 77.30
N GLY A 502 -29.67 -18.60 76.71
CA GLY A 502 -28.63 -19.51 76.23
C GLY A 502 -28.28 -19.28 74.77
N ALA A 503 -27.69 -20.28 74.12
CA ALA A 503 -27.24 -20.19 72.72
C ALA A 503 -28.41 -20.40 71.75
N HIS A 504 -28.48 -19.55 70.73
CA HIS A 504 -29.49 -19.53 69.68
C HIS A 504 -28.81 -19.29 68.34
N GLU A 505 -29.56 -19.49 67.26
CA GLU A 505 -29.10 -19.22 65.89
C GLU A 505 -30.16 -18.44 65.13
N VAL A 506 -29.76 -17.43 64.36
CA VAL A 506 -30.63 -16.82 63.35
C VAL A 506 -30.28 -17.41 61.98
N ILE A 507 -31.29 -17.78 61.20
CA ILE A 507 -31.13 -18.40 59.88
C ILE A 507 -31.84 -17.53 58.84
N PHE A 508 -31.09 -17.15 57.80
CA PHE A 508 -31.56 -16.45 56.61
C PHE A 508 -31.59 -17.46 55.46
N THR A 509 -32.77 -17.74 54.92
CA THR A 509 -32.98 -18.67 53.81
C THR A 509 -33.40 -17.89 52.56
N PRO A 510 -32.48 -17.59 51.64
CA PRO A 510 -32.81 -16.94 50.37
C PRO A 510 -33.53 -17.91 49.43
N GLU A 511 -34.36 -17.38 48.52
CA GLU A 511 -35.01 -18.20 47.49
C GLU A 511 -34.02 -18.83 46.50
N THR A 512 -32.87 -18.19 46.29
CA THR A 512 -31.94 -18.56 45.22
C THR A 512 -30.62 -19.18 45.70
N GLY A 513 -30.51 -19.55 46.99
CA GLY A 513 -29.24 -20.01 47.56
C GLY A 513 -29.35 -20.95 48.76
N GLU A 514 -28.20 -21.20 49.39
CA GLU A 514 -28.11 -21.96 50.63
C GLU A 514 -28.47 -21.05 51.82
N ALA A 515 -29.06 -21.65 52.86
CA ALA A 515 -29.37 -20.91 54.09
C ALA A 515 -28.09 -20.54 54.83
N ILE A 516 -28.06 -19.32 55.37
CA ILE A 516 -26.93 -18.77 56.11
C ILE A 516 -27.36 -18.58 57.55
N SER A 517 -26.48 -18.91 58.48
CA SER A 517 -26.81 -18.89 59.88
C SER A 517 -25.76 -18.20 60.73
N LEU A 518 -26.21 -17.56 61.81
CA LEU A 518 -25.36 -16.85 62.76
C LEU A 518 -25.78 -17.20 64.19
N ALA A 519 -24.83 -17.69 64.98
CA ALA A 519 -25.05 -18.00 66.39
C ALA A 519 -25.02 -16.73 67.26
N PHE A 520 -25.86 -16.68 68.29
CA PHE A 520 -25.87 -15.63 69.30
C PHE A 520 -26.31 -16.17 70.67
N THR A 521 -26.11 -15.41 71.75
CA THR A 521 -26.52 -15.81 73.11
C THR A 521 -27.52 -14.83 73.69
N VAL A 522 -28.57 -15.34 74.35
CA VAL A 522 -29.55 -14.54 75.08
C VAL A 522 -29.36 -14.66 76.60
N ALA A 523 -29.24 -13.53 77.28
CA ALA A 523 -29.19 -13.41 78.73
C ALA A 523 -30.53 -12.99 79.34
N ALA A 524 -30.74 -13.36 80.61
CA ALA A 524 -31.89 -12.90 81.38
C ALA A 524 -31.83 -11.39 81.61
N ALA A 525 -32.99 -10.72 81.57
CA ALA A 525 -33.08 -9.34 82.01
C ALA A 525 -32.77 -9.25 83.52
N ASP A 526 -31.99 -8.23 83.93
CA ASP A 526 -31.78 -7.95 85.35
C ASP A 526 -33.14 -7.67 86.02
N ALA A 527 -33.41 -8.35 87.14
CA ALA A 527 -34.64 -8.11 87.90
C ALA A 527 -34.62 -6.70 88.49
N GLU A 528 -35.65 -5.88 88.20
CA GLU A 528 -35.80 -4.56 88.81
C GLU A 528 -35.70 -4.66 90.35
N GLU A 529 -34.82 -3.84 90.95
CA GLU A 529 -34.70 -3.73 92.41
C GLU A 529 -36.06 -3.34 93.02
N GLY A 530 -36.56 -4.18 93.93
CA GLY A 530 -37.79 -3.91 94.67
C GLY A 530 -37.63 -2.66 95.56
N THR A 531 -38.60 -1.75 95.44
CA THR A 531 -38.75 -0.53 96.26
C THR A 531 -38.56 -0.78 97.76
N ASP A 532 -37.73 0.04 98.41
CA ASP A 532 -37.51 0.03 99.86
C ASP A 532 -38.74 0.55 100.64
N GLY A 533 -39.06 -0.16 101.73
CA GLY A 533 -40.20 0.14 102.59
C GLY A 533 -39.91 1.25 103.59
N THR A 534 -40.87 2.15 103.76
CA THR A 534 -40.91 3.25 104.75
C THR A 534 -40.57 2.83 106.19
N ASP A 535 -39.70 3.59 106.84
CA ASP A 535 -39.32 3.49 108.24
C ASP A 535 -40.27 4.27 109.17
N GLY A 536 -40.89 3.52 110.10
CA GLY A 536 -41.75 4.04 111.15
C GLY A 536 -41.00 4.20 112.48
N THR A 537 -41.19 5.37 113.07
CA THR A 537 -40.71 5.93 114.34
C THR A 537 -40.91 5.07 115.60
N ASP A 538 -39.87 4.89 116.41
CA ASP A 538 -39.76 5.44 117.77
C ASP A 538 -38.35 5.23 118.38
N GLY A 539 -37.86 6.26 119.06
CA GLY A 539 -36.49 6.34 119.56
C GLY A 539 -36.34 6.00 121.04
N THR A 540 -35.11 5.70 121.44
CA THR A 540 -34.48 6.21 122.67
C THR A 540 -32.95 6.11 122.56
N ASP A 541 -32.37 7.28 122.27
CA ASP A 541 -31.10 7.89 122.71
C ASP A 541 -29.85 7.07 123.11
N GLY A 542 -28.77 7.34 122.36
CA GLY A 542 -27.37 7.09 122.70
C GLY A 542 -26.38 7.74 121.72
N THR A 543 -26.38 9.08 121.68
CA THR A 543 -25.36 10.08 121.22
C THR A 543 -24.21 9.67 120.27
N ASP A 544 -24.30 10.29 119.09
CA ASP A 544 -23.29 10.85 118.17
C ASP A 544 -21.76 10.71 118.42
N GLY A 545 -21.10 10.23 117.37
CA GLY A 545 -19.64 10.21 117.21
C GLY A 545 -19.23 10.13 115.73
N THR A 546 -19.32 11.27 115.05
CA THR A 546 -18.47 11.81 113.97
C THR A 546 -17.93 10.89 112.86
N ASP A 547 -18.36 11.20 111.64
CA ASP A 547 -17.62 11.06 110.38
C ASP A 547 -16.24 11.74 110.46
N GLU A 548 -15.21 11.08 109.92
CA GLU A 548 -14.47 11.50 108.71
C GLU A 548 -13.14 10.75 108.57
N THR A 549 -12.59 10.92 107.36
CA THR A 549 -11.27 10.60 106.80
C THR A 549 -11.21 9.24 106.09
N ASP A 550 -10.75 9.13 104.85
CA ASP A 550 -10.06 10.01 103.90
C ASP A 550 -9.93 9.18 102.59
N GLY A 551 -10.19 9.65 101.37
CA GLY A 551 -9.79 10.92 100.78
C GLY A 551 -8.49 10.75 99.99
N THR A 552 -8.58 10.37 98.71
CA THR A 552 -7.81 11.02 97.62
C THR A 552 -8.53 10.82 96.30
N ASP A 553 -9.13 11.92 95.85
CA ASP A 553 -9.54 12.16 94.47
C ASP A 553 -8.78 13.39 93.93
N ALA A 554 -8.80 13.47 92.59
CA ALA A 554 -8.64 14.65 91.73
C ALA A 554 -7.23 15.02 91.24
N PRO A 555 -7.09 15.80 90.14
CA PRO A 555 -8.13 16.40 89.26
C PRO A 555 -7.85 16.16 87.74
N ALA A 556 -8.61 16.62 86.74
CA ALA A 556 -9.96 17.15 86.54
C ALA A 556 -10.14 17.29 85.01
N GLU A 557 -11.39 17.32 84.57
CA GLU A 557 -11.77 17.85 83.25
C GLU A 557 -11.89 19.38 83.26
N SER A 558 -11.68 20.00 82.08
CA SER A 558 -12.63 20.96 81.48
C SER A 558 -12.17 21.39 80.08
N ASP A 559 -13.06 21.14 79.11
CA ASP A 559 -13.23 21.70 77.74
C ASP A 559 -13.07 23.26 77.66
N PRO A 560 -12.98 23.96 76.49
CA PRO A 560 -13.82 23.75 75.30
C PRO A 560 -13.24 24.03 73.90
N ASP A 561 -13.98 23.55 72.90
CA ASP A 561 -14.30 24.16 71.58
C ASP A 561 -13.20 24.79 70.69
N GLY A 562 -13.24 24.38 69.42
CA GLY A 562 -13.67 25.35 68.40
C GLY A 562 -12.72 25.67 67.25
N SER A 563 -13.20 25.33 66.06
CA SER A 563 -13.05 26.06 64.80
C SER A 563 -11.76 25.92 63.97
N GLY A 564 -11.96 25.51 62.71
CA GLY A 564 -11.90 26.50 61.62
C GLY A 564 -10.56 26.75 60.96
N THR A 565 -10.40 26.12 59.79
CA THR A 565 -10.03 26.73 58.49
C THR A 565 -8.70 27.49 58.28
N SER A 566 -8.25 27.35 57.02
CA SER A 566 -7.22 28.13 56.31
C SER A 566 -5.79 27.77 56.68
N GLY A 567 -4.85 27.66 55.77
CA GLY A 567 -4.74 28.16 54.41
C GLY A 567 -3.22 28.25 54.15
N GLY A 568 -2.80 28.13 52.89
CA GLY A 568 -1.40 28.23 52.52
C GLY A 568 -0.71 29.49 53.03
N ASP A 569 0.61 29.55 53.01
CA ASP A 569 1.31 29.95 51.78
C ASP A 569 2.83 29.97 51.97
N GLU A 570 3.50 29.76 50.85
CA GLU A 570 4.86 30.16 50.41
C GLU A 570 6.01 30.38 51.40
N THR A 571 7.16 29.79 51.05
CA THR A 571 8.40 30.44 50.53
C THR A 571 9.58 29.52 50.86
N SER A 572 10.22 28.90 49.88
CA SER A 572 11.24 29.44 48.96
C SER A 572 12.64 29.57 49.59
N GLU A 573 13.57 28.88 48.91
CA GLU A 573 15.04 28.93 48.92
C GLU A 573 15.82 28.40 50.13
N GLY A 574 16.77 27.51 49.82
CA GLY A 574 18.06 27.55 50.49
C GLY A 574 18.82 26.24 50.63
N SER A 575 19.62 25.92 49.61
CA SER A 575 21.04 25.52 49.74
C SER A 575 21.41 24.15 50.34
N GLY A 576 22.26 23.41 49.61
CA GLY A 576 22.95 22.23 50.13
C GLY A 576 23.77 21.43 49.11
N THR A 577 24.64 22.11 48.37
CA THR A 577 25.66 21.58 47.45
C THR A 577 26.63 20.55 48.06
N ALA A 578 27.04 19.55 47.26
CA ALA A 578 28.45 19.20 46.95
C ALA A 578 28.49 17.84 46.22
N GLU A 579 28.74 17.78 44.90
CA GLU A 579 30.08 17.69 44.24
C GLU A 579 30.65 16.26 44.25
N GLY A 580 31.17 15.70 43.16
CA GLY A 580 31.46 16.21 41.81
C GLY A 580 31.65 15.01 40.85
N ALA A 581 31.28 15.10 39.57
CA ALA A 581 31.89 15.90 38.49
C ALA A 581 33.27 15.33 38.08
N SER A 582 33.69 15.28 36.81
CA SER A 582 33.25 15.82 35.51
C SER A 582 33.94 14.95 34.43
N GLY A 583 33.57 14.90 33.15
CA GLY A 583 33.32 15.96 32.15
C GLY A 583 34.15 15.57 30.90
N ASN A 584 33.88 15.96 29.67
CA ASN A 584 32.91 16.89 29.10
C ASN A 584 32.84 16.64 27.57
N SER A 585 31.71 17.10 27.02
CA SER A 585 31.24 17.33 25.63
C SER A 585 32.26 17.48 24.48
N ASP A 586 31.84 17.14 23.25
CA ASP A 586 31.30 18.17 22.34
C ASP A 586 30.49 17.61 21.16
N ALA A 587 29.52 18.40 20.72
CA ALA A 587 28.60 18.13 19.63
C ALA A 587 29.00 18.88 18.35
N GLY A 588 28.66 18.33 17.19
CA GLY A 588 28.19 19.13 16.06
C GLY A 588 29.11 19.29 14.83
N ASN A 589 28.58 18.76 13.72
CA ASN A 589 28.57 19.31 12.36
C ASN A 589 29.56 18.79 11.29
N VAL A 590 28.96 18.06 10.34
CA VAL A 590 29.22 17.90 8.89
C VAL A 590 30.43 18.61 8.27
N ALA A 591 31.26 17.81 7.59
CA ALA A 591 31.82 18.14 6.27
C ALA A 591 32.38 16.89 5.56
N ASN A 592 31.69 16.51 4.49
CA ASN A 592 32.22 16.10 3.18
C ASN A 592 33.75 15.91 3.05
N SER A 593 34.19 14.69 2.70
CA SER A 593 35.45 14.41 1.98
C SER A 593 35.37 12.98 1.44
N ALA A 594 34.97 12.81 0.18
CA ALA A 594 35.87 12.78 -0.96
C ALA A 594 36.82 11.55 -0.96
N VAL A 595 36.44 10.57 -1.78
CA VAL A 595 37.27 9.91 -2.79
C VAL A 595 38.77 9.83 -2.46
N LYS A 596 39.23 8.61 -2.09
CA LYS A 596 40.50 8.13 -2.62
C LYS A 596 40.49 6.62 -2.79
N ALA A 597 40.23 6.22 -4.03
CA ALA A 597 40.39 4.87 -4.54
C ALA A 597 41.80 4.34 -4.26
N ALA A 598 41.87 3.18 -3.62
CA ALA A 598 43.05 2.33 -3.65
C ALA A 598 42.99 1.51 -4.96
N ASN A 599 43.93 1.84 -5.83
CA ASN A 599 44.29 1.11 -7.03
C ASN A 599 44.78 -0.31 -6.67
N THR A 600 43.98 -1.34 -6.94
CA THR A 600 44.48 -2.72 -7.09
C THR A 600 43.82 -3.36 -8.31
N THR A 601 44.65 -3.48 -9.34
CA THR A 601 44.49 -4.25 -10.57
C THR A 601 44.11 -5.70 -10.31
N GLY A 602 42.99 -6.14 -10.87
CA GLY A 602 42.57 -7.54 -10.94
C GLY A 602 41.41 -7.68 -11.92
N ALA A 603 41.71 -7.84 -13.20
CA ALA A 603 40.72 -8.04 -14.26
C ALA A 603 40.01 -9.39 -14.10
N PRO A 604 38.66 -9.46 -14.10
CA PRO A 604 37.95 -10.70 -14.39
C PRO A 604 37.80 -10.86 -15.90
N ALA A 605 38.19 -12.04 -16.39
CA ALA A 605 38.03 -12.47 -17.76
C ALA A 605 36.54 -12.53 -18.14
N LEU A 606 36.17 -11.85 -19.23
CA LEU A 606 34.85 -11.93 -19.84
C LEU A 606 34.70 -13.29 -20.55
N ALA A 607 33.65 -14.03 -20.18
CA ALA A 607 33.24 -15.23 -20.88
C ALA A 607 32.69 -14.86 -22.27
N THR A 608 33.30 -15.47 -23.29
CA THR A 608 32.81 -15.47 -24.68
C THR A 608 31.69 -16.50 -24.78
N THR A 609 30.43 -16.09 -24.94
CA THR A 609 29.36 -16.97 -25.41
C THR A 609 29.22 -16.82 -26.92
N GLY A 610 29.73 -17.83 -27.62
CA GLY A 610 29.75 -17.89 -29.07
C GLY A 610 28.36 -18.11 -29.67
N ALA A 611 28.13 -17.41 -30.78
CA ALA A 611 27.12 -17.73 -31.76
C ALA A 611 27.30 -19.17 -32.28
N GLY A 612 26.21 -19.95 -32.27
CA GLY A 612 26.25 -21.33 -32.73
C GLY A 612 24.88 -21.95 -32.90
N SER A 613 24.06 -21.45 -33.82
CA SER A 613 22.90 -22.21 -34.33
C SER A 613 22.40 -21.66 -35.67
N LEU A 614 23.06 -22.03 -36.76
CA LEU A 614 22.53 -21.79 -38.11
C LEU A 614 23.02 -22.87 -39.08
N ALA A 615 22.61 -24.12 -38.83
CA ALA A 615 22.65 -25.19 -39.82
C ALA A 615 21.90 -26.44 -39.31
N ALA A 616 20.56 -26.46 -39.44
CA ALA A 616 19.76 -27.68 -39.64
C ALA A 616 18.26 -27.36 -39.57
N LEU A 617 17.60 -27.16 -40.72
CA LEU A 617 16.24 -27.65 -41.02
C LEU A 617 15.76 -27.08 -42.37
N THR A 618 16.47 -27.44 -43.44
CA THR A 618 15.87 -27.57 -44.77
C THR A 618 15.52 -29.04 -44.96
N ALA A 619 14.23 -29.39 -44.87
CA ALA A 619 13.53 -30.46 -45.60
C ALA A 619 12.34 -31.02 -44.81
N ALA A 620 11.14 -30.47 -45.05
CA ALA A 620 9.80 -31.07 -44.97
C ALA A 620 8.83 -29.90 -44.74
N GLY A 621 8.09 -29.38 -45.70
CA GLY A 621 7.11 -30.10 -46.50
C GLY A 621 6.31 -29.09 -47.32
N VAL A 622 6.55 -29.09 -48.62
CA VAL A 622 5.57 -28.66 -49.62
C VAL A 622 4.60 -29.83 -49.76
N VAL A 623 3.39 -29.74 -49.21
CA VAL A 623 2.12 -30.32 -49.71
C VAL A 623 0.95 -29.72 -48.89
N ALA A 624 -0.14 -29.37 -49.60
CA ALA A 624 -1.48 -29.01 -49.11
C ALA A 624 -1.80 -27.50 -48.95
N VAL A 625 -1.81 -26.80 -50.08
CA VAL A 625 -2.92 -25.88 -50.41
C VAL A 625 -4.16 -26.74 -50.73
N LEU A 626 -5.35 -26.26 -50.36
CA LEU A 626 -6.71 -26.78 -50.60
C LEU A 626 -7.29 -27.69 -49.50
N VAL A 627 -7.97 -27.08 -48.51
CA VAL A 627 -9.34 -27.36 -48.04
C VAL A 627 -9.58 -26.45 -46.83
N GLY A 628 -10.63 -25.60 -46.85
CA GLY A 628 -11.04 -24.87 -45.64
C GLY A 628 -11.75 -23.53 -45.82
N ALA A 629 -12.10 -23.11 -47.04
CA ALA A 629 -13.16 -22.13 -47.21
C ALA A 629 -14.50 -22.85 -47.04
N GLY A 630 -15.19 -22.60 -45.92
CA GLY A 630 -16.57 -23.00 -45.70
C GLY A 630 -16.82 -23.61 -44.33
N ILE A 631 -17.31 -22.80 -43.40
CA ILE A 631 -18.55 -23.03 -42.62
C ILE A 631 -18.79 -21.74 -41.82
N LEU A 632 -19.66 -20.89 -42.38
CA LEU A 632 -20.35 -19.79 -41.72
C LEU A 632 -21.83 -20.04 -41.99
N PHE A 633 -22.67 -19.84 -40.97
CA PHE A 633 -24.14 -20.03 -40.92
C PHE A 633 -24.70 -21.45 -40.77
N VAL A 634 -25.07 -21.83 -39.53
CA VAL A 634 -26.45 -22.19 -39.13
C VAL A 634 -26.59 -22.02 -37.62
N ARG A 635 -27.35 -21.03 -37.15
CA ARG A 635 -28.27 -21.24 -36.01
C ARG A 635 -29.40 -20.21 -36.05
N ARG A 636 -30.51 -20.62 -36.66
CA ARG A 636 -31.80 -19.93 -36.60
C ARG A 636 -32.75 -20.77 -35.74
N ARG A 637 -33.28 -20.13 -34.70
CA ARG A 637 -34.56 -20.32 -33.98
C ARG A 637 -35.35 -21.64 -34.14
N SER A 638 -35.75 -22.16 -32.97
CA SER A 638 -37.07 -22.73 -32.63
C SER A 638 -37.21 -22.55 -31.11
N VAL A 639 -38.03 -21.63 -30.56
CA VAL A 639 -39.49 -21.66 -30.36
C VAL A 639 -40.03 -23.00 -29.84
N SER A 640 -40.38 -23.01 -28.54
CA SER A 640 -41.56 -23.60 -27.87
C SER A 640 -41.64 -22.90 -26.50
N ALA A 641 -42.66 -22.11 -26.14
CA ALA A 641 -44.04 -22.47 -25.83
C ALA A 641 -44.15 -23.49 -24.68
N GLU A 642 -44.14 -22.99 -23.45
CA GLU A 642 -45.19 -23.20 -22.44
C GLU A 642 -45.24 -21.99 -21.49
#